data_AF-S8A5L9-F1
#
_entry.id   AF-S8A5L9-F1
#
_cell.length_a   1.000
_cell.length_b   1.000
_cell.length_c   1.000
_cell.angle_alpha   90.00
_cell.angle_beta   90.00
_cell.angle_gamma   90.00
#
_symmetry.space_group_name_H-M   'P 1'
#
loop_
_entity.id
_entity.type
_entity.pdbx_description
1 polymer ?
#
loop_
_entity_poly.entity_id
_entity_poly.type
_entity_poly.pdbx_seq_one_letter_code
_entity_poly.pdbx_strand_id
1 'polypeptide(L)'
;MSSGGTYAITGVQTGRGQDNSSPIRQEIDAWSADPANVDQVNLYLQALASFQLMPVSDKLSYFQVAGIHGEPFRPWDENTPADPRTRWRGYCTHASVLFPTWHRPYLALYEQILHSIMTQIVATYPDNLRPRYQAAADAFRIPYWDFGQLKTRGGVTSLNVPYLCTLPSVEVFTPTGMSTIDNPLYSFKFSGPPQGVTSFQDQDGNFYPFSTSVGTSRYPPQYNARDPTVTAQWTQGYVDNEAITQALQNLSSLGEDVYRSFTTNNYTWYSSTQQSNPPAPNSYQSLEAIHNEIHGIVGGGGHMSWNTVSSFDPIFWLHHCNVDRLFAIWQVIYPTSWFDSPSAQLRDDRGTWSIPAGTRETPNTPLTPFHKDNMGGVFNSNEIRDWNRFGSSYTELQQWLPKYRDASGQFNPTLYRNDVIDQVTNLYSRVQSRVRRTRVPQNRLFASAQSGPQNLTGGSNTMFAAMPATQSSPFAPPPQPTFSPASTSQATTAQAQQFAPPPTQQFAPPPTQSLDQAQHFSPPPTQGQQFAPPPMQTQQFAPPPTQEQPFAPPPNQTTTQQPPNTLHQQFAPPQQAGPAQKQSGLRGLMSSAQKHLGEAVAAGREAATHGNNPNPQQQQQQQQQQPLQPGAKPSGASALATKFGGIVGGGFHMAQERLGSKKQSGAPGGAPGGSRGIDDEPGHEGGELSRGFGDMNLGQPHGGEPLTYHEYDANIRFERFDLGGRPFTIHIFIGDFNPDPKTWMWDKNRVGGVFNFAAGVQRSDGSACSNCEQQQEDHTIVTGQVSLTTALLDDVEDPANGLNSLIPEEVIPYLQRHLHWRITDPNGREIPRDLLRTLKISVVECSATLPTQPGEFIHYGDHRVLDIVTEGRPGGKAASDGY
;
A
#
# COMPACT_ATOMS: atom_id res chain seq x y z
N MET A 1 -32.76 9.04 0.05
CA MET A 1 -33.20 10.45 0.00
C MET A 1 -33.16 10.93 -1.45
N SER A 2 -34.17 11.66 -1.93
CA SER A 2 -34.23 12.19 -3.30
C SER A 2 -34.42 13.72 -3.30
N SER A 3 -33.48 14.43 -2.69
CA SER A 3 -33.25 15.85 -2.92
C SER A 3 -32.10 15.97 -3.93
N GLY A 4 -32.31 16.68 -5.05
CA GLY A 4 -31.42 16.67 -6.22
C GLY A 4 -30.11 17.46 -6.07
N GLY A 5 -29.35 17.20 -4.99
CA GLY A 5 -28.01 17.72 -4.76
C GLY A 5 -27.03 16.60 -4.39
N THR A 6 -25.75 16.88 -4.54
CA THR A 6 -24.63 15.95 -4.29
C THR A 6 -24.37 15.72 -2.80
N TYR A 7 -23.66 14.65 -2.47
CA TYR A 7 -23.24 14.34 -1.11
C TYR A 7 -21.94 15.10 -0.76
N ALA A 8 -22.08 16.17 0.03
CA ALA A 8 -20.94 16.97 0.47
C ALA A 8 -20.04 16.18 1.44
N ILE A 9 -18.78 15.95 1.04
CA ILE A 9 -17.74 15.34 1.86
C ILE A 9 -17.02 16.45 2.63
N THR A 10 -17.31 16.55 3.92
CA THR A 10 -16.70 17.49 4.87
C THR A 10 -15.64 16.83 5.76
N GLY A 11 -15.62 15.50 5.84
CA GLY A 11 -14.94 14.78 6.92
C GLY A 11 -15.66 14.97 8.26
N VAL A 12 -15.08 14.42 9.34
CA VAL A 12 -15.66 14.44 10.68
C VAL A 12 -15.13 15.66 11.45
N GLN A 13 -16.01 16.63 11.71
CA GLN A 13 -15.64 17.92 12.32
C GLN A 13 -15.85 18.00 13.84
N THR A 14 -16.46 16.96 14.44
CA THR A 14 -16.64 16.81 15.90
C THR A 14 -15.30 16.55 16.60
N GLY A 15 -15.22 16.82 17.90
CA GLY A 15 -14.01 16.57 18.70
C GLY A 15 -12.80 17.48 18.44
N ARG A 16 -12.90 18.48 17.53
CA ARG A 16 -11.83 19.46 17.28
C ARG A 16 -11.72 20.49 18.40
N GLY A 17 -10.49 20.82 18.81
CA GLY A 17 -10.20 21.82 19.84
C GLY A 17 -10.17 23.25 19.32
N GLN A 18 -10.24 24.21 20.25
CA GLN A 18 -10.19 25.66 19.94
C GLN A 18 -8.82 26.13 19.44
N ASP A 19 -7.78 25.34 19.67
CA ASP A 19 -6.39 25.52 19.24
C ASP A 19 -6.09 24.90 17.85
N ASN A 20 -7.15 24.55 17.09
CA ASN A 20 -7.12 23.75 15.86
C ASN A 20 -6.61 22.30 16.03
N SER A 21 -6.47 21.79 17.27
CA SER A 21 -6.27 20.36 17.47
C SER A 21 -7.42 19.55 16.86
N SER A 22 -7.09 18.39 16.30
CA SER A 22 -8.06 17.50 15.67
C SER A 22 -7.85 16.08 16.18
N PRO A 23 -8.90 15.28 16.37
CA PRO A 23 -8.76 13.88 16.77
C PRO A 23 -7.82 13.11 15.84
N ILE A 24 -7.01 12.22 16.41
CA ILE A 24 -5.98 11.50 15.67
C ILE A 24 -6.50 10.16 15.16
N ARG A 25 -6.22 9.86 13.90
CA ARG A 25 -6.20 8.49 13.37
C ARG A 25 -5.00 7.80 14.02
N GLN A 26 -5.24 6.67 14.69
CA GLN A 26 -4.26 5.96 15.50
C GLN A 26 -3.87 4.62 14.85
N GLU A 27 -2.71 4.09 15.20
CA GLU A 27 -2.29 2.74 14.76
C GLU A 27 -3.25 1.70 15.36
N ILE A 28 -3.81 0.81 14.54
CA ILE A 28 -4.93 -0.05 14.94
C ILE A 28 -4.62 -1.01 16.09
N ASP A 29 -3.42 -1.61 16.17
CA ASP A 29 -3.09 -2.54 17.25
C ASP A 29 -2.87 -1.77 18.56
N ALA A 30 -2.17 -0.64 18.52
CA ALA A 30 -2.01 0.24 19.69
C ALA A 30 -3.35 0.83 20.18
N TRP A 31 -4.16 1.35 19.26
CA TRP A 31 -5.47 1.94 19.53
C TRP A 31 -6.43 0.94 20.16
N SER A 32 -6.54 -0.26 19.59
CA SER A 32 -7.49 -1.28 20.07
C SER A 32 -7.05 -2.00 21.34
N ALA A 33 -5.75 -1.98 21.66
CA ALA A 33 -5.22 -2.51 22.92
C ALA A 33 -5.34 -1.52 24.09
N ASP A 34 -5.51 -0.22 23.84
CA ASP A 34 -5.65 0.80 24.89
C ASP A 34 -7.08 0.74 25.52
N PRO A 35 -7.21 0.45 26.83
CA PRO A 35 -8.49 0.46 27.52
C PRO A 35 -9.25 1.80 27.46
N ALA A 36 -8.57 2.93 27.24
CA ALA A 36 -9.22 4.23 27.07
C ALA A 36 -10.06 4.30 25.78
N ASN A 37 -9.70 3.54 24.74
CA ASN A 37 -10.39 3.52 23.46
C ASN A 37 -11.53 2.49 23.38
N VAL A 38 -11.80 1.71 24.45
CA VAL A 38 -12.75 0.58 24.42
C VAL A 38 -14.14 0.95 23.88
N ASP A 39 -14.65 2.14 24.19
CA ASP A 39 -15.95 2.60 23.68
C ASP A 39 -15.90 2.97 22.20
N GLN A 40 -14.77 3.50 21.72
CA GLN A 40 -14.55 3.75 20.28
C GLN A 40 -14.44 2.44 19.51
N VAL A 41 -13.72 1.44 20.04
CA VAL A 41 -13.61 0.10 19.45
C VAL A 41 -14.98 -0.56 19.35
N ASN A 42 -15.76 -0.54 20.43
CA ASN A 42 -17.14 -1.03 20.46
C ASN A 42 -18.03 -0.34 19.42
N LEU A 43 -17.96 0.99 19.30
CA LEU A 43 -18.73 1.74 18.30
C LEU A 43 -18.26 1.47 16.89
N TYR A 44 -16.96 1.33 16.64
CA TYR A 44 -16.43 1.08 15.29
C TYR A 44 -16.88 -0.26 14.74
N LEU A 45 -16.80 -1.31 15.55
CA LEU A 45 -17.24 -2.65 15.17
C LEU A 45 -18.76 -2.69 14.93
N GLN A 46 -19.57 -2.05 15.77
CA GLN A 46 -21.02 -1.96 15.56
C GLN A 46 -21.40 -1.11 14.33
N ALA A 47 -20.73 0.02 14.12
CA ALA A 47 -20.99 0.91 13.00
C ALA A 47 -20.56 0.30 11.66
N LEU A 48 -19.40 -0.37 11.62
CA LEU A 48 -18.94 -1.05 10.41
C LEU A 48 -19.81 -2.25 10.05
N ALA A 49 -20.25 -3.06 11.03
CA ALA A 49 -21.22 -4.12 10.80
C ALA A 49 -22.55 -3.56 10.23
N SER A 50 -23.03 -2.45 10.80
CA SER A 50 -24.25 -1.78 10.33
C SER A 50 -24.09 -1.19 8.92
N PHE A 51 -22.93 -0.63 8.59
CA PHE A 51 -22.57 -0.07 7.28
C PHE A 51 -22.53 -1.15 6.20
N GLN A 52 -21.98 -2.32 6.52
CA GLN A 52 -21.92 -3.49 5.63
C GLN A 52 -23.31 -4.11 5.38
N LEU A 53 -24.23 -4.01 6.35
CA LEU A 53 -25.62 -4.45 6.21
C LEU A 53 -26.53 -3.48 5.42
N MET A 54 -26.05 -2.31 5.02
CA MET A 54 -26.84 -1.37 4.24
C MET A 54 -27.22 -1.94 2.86
N PRO A 55 -28.45 -1.71 2.35
CA PRO A 55 -28.88 -2.25 1.05
C PRO A 55 -27.94 -1.82 -0.09
N VAL A 56 -27.52 -2.77 -0.93
CA VAL A 56 -26.56 -2.53 -2.03
C VAL A 56 -27.01 -1.49 -3.07
N SER A 57 -28.28 -1.07 -3.05
CA SER A 57 -28.84 0.00 -3.88
C SER A 57 -28.76 1.40 -3.25
N ASP A 58 -28.46 1.51 -1.95
CA ASP A 58 -28.27 2.80 -1.29
C ASP A 58 -26.91 3.38 -1.69
N LYS A 59 -26.90 4.61 -2.21
CA LYS A 59 -25.71 5.38 -2.60
C LYS A 59 -24.64 5.40 -1.50
N LEU A 60 -25.05 5.43 -0.23
CA LEU A 60 -24.14 5.48 0.92
C LEU A 60 -23.92 4.11 1.58
N SER A 61 -24.30 3.00 0.94
CA SER A 61 -23.97 1.64 1.42
C SER A 61 -22.50 1.32 1.26
N TYR A 62 -21.97 0.41 2.10
CA TYR A 62 -20.58 -0.05 1.98
C TYR A 62 -20.29 -0.58 0.56
N PHE A 63 -21.24 -1.28 -0.05
CA PHE A 63 -21.13 -1.78 -1.43
C PHE A 63 -20.97 -0.64 -2.47
N GLN A 64 -21.80 0.41 -2.41
CA GLN A 64 -21.69 1.52 -3.36
C GLN A 64 -20.43 2.36 -3.12
N VAL A 65 -20.04 2.58 -1.86
CA VAL A 65 -18.83 3.32 -1.50
C VAL A 65 -17.58 2.55 -1.94
N ALA A 66 -17.46 1.26 -1.63
CA ALA A 66 -16.38 0.40 -2.13
C ALA A 66 -16.35 0.37 -3.67
N GLY A 67 -17.53 0.31 -4.32
CA GLY A 67 -17.68 0.31 -5.77
C GLY A 67 -17.19 1.56 -6.49
N ILE A 68 -16.95 2.68 -5.79
CA ILE A 68 -16.31 3.88 -6.38
C ILE A 68 -14.94 3.53 -6.96
N HIS A 69 -14.18 2.66 -6.27
CA HIS A 69 -12.84 2.28 -6.69
C HIS A 69 -12.81 1.63 -8.08
N GLY A 70 -13.76 0.73 -8.37
CA GLY A 70 -13.72 -0.14 -9.55
C GLY A 70 -15.07 -0.75 -9.93
N GLU A 71 -15.19 -2.07 -9.87
CA GLU A 71 -16.43 -2.78 -10.19
C GLU A 71 -17.51 -2.45 -9.14
N PRO A 72 -18.79 -2.27 -9.51
CA PRO A 72 -19.41 -2.70 -10.77
C PRO A 72 -19.40 -1.66 -11.91
N PHE A 73 -18.47 -0.70 -11.91
CA PHE A 73 -18.31 0.35 -12.93
C PHE A 73 -19.63 1.12 -13.20
N ARG A 74 -20.08 1.87 -12.20
CA ARG A 74 -21.28 2.70 -12.23
C ARG A 74 -20.96 4.11 -11.74
N PRO A 75 -21.68 5.14 -12.20
CA PRO A 75 -21.47 6.48 -11.70
C PRO A 75 -21.92 6.55 -10.23
N TRP A 76 -21.15 7.25 -9.40
CA TRP A 76 -21.48 7.48 -7.99
C TRP A 76 -21.67 8.97 -7.74
N ASP A 77 -22.82 9.36 -7.17
CA ASP A 77 -23.19 10.74 -6.85
C ASP A 77 -23.17 11.77 -8.01
N GLU A 78 -22.94 11.31 -9.24
CA GLU A 78 -23.03 12.09 -10.48
C GLU A 78 -23.88 11.35 -11.53
N ASN A 79 -24.23 12.02 -12.62
CA ASN A 79 -25.00 11.44 -13.73
C ASN A 79 -24.22 11.55 -15.06
N THR A 80 -22.96 11.11 -15.02
CA THR A 80 -22.04 11.06 -16.16
C THR A 80 -22.13 9.70 -16.86
N PRO A 81 -22.17 9.63 -18.20
CA PRO A 81 -21.84 8.41 -18.91
C PRO A 81 -20.32 8.20 -18.88
N ALA A 82 -19.87 6.94 -18.82
CA ALA A 82 -18.46 6.62 -19.01
C ALA A 82 -17.97 7.13 -20.39
N ASP A 83 -16.79 7.75 -20.44
CA ASP A 83 -16.17 8.13 -21.71
C ASP A 83 -15.84 6.87 -22.53
N PRO A 84 -16.33 6.72 -23.78
CA PRO A 84 -16.07 5.53 -24.59
C PRO A 84 -14.60 5.36 -24.99
N ARG A 85 -13.75 6.36 -24.76
CA ARG A 85 -12.29 6.30 -24.98
C ARG A 85 -11.52 5.85 -23.73
N THR A 86 -12.14 5.91 -22.56
CA THR A 86 -11.52 5.50 -21.31
C THR A 86 -11.24 3.99 -21.31
N ARG A 87 -10.00 3.63 -21.01
CA ARG A 87 -9.51 2.24 -20.94
C ARG A 87 -9.67 1.65 -19.53
N TRP A 88 -9.75 2.48 -18.50
CA TRP A 88 -9.99 2.07 -17.11
C TRP A 88 -11.33 2.59 -16.57
N ARG A 89 -12.27 1.68 -16.29
CA ARG A 89 -13.68 2.04 -16.01
C ARG A 89 -14.02 2.37 -14.56
N GLY A 90 -13.06 2.31 -13.63
CA GLY A 90 -13.24 2.75 -12.24
C GLY A 90 -12.99 4.26 -12.09
N TYR A 91 -13.23 4.81 -10.90
CA TYR A 91 -12.80 6.19 -10.61
C TYR A 91 -11.37 6.29 -10.09
N CYS A 92 -10.82 5.23 -9.50
CA CYS A 92 -9.54 5.33 -8.80
C CYS A 92 -8.37 5.63 -9.75
N THR A 93 -7.42 6.41 -9.26
CA THR A 93 -6.22 6.84 -9.98
C THR A 93 -5.02 6.03 -9.52
N HIS A 94 -4.45 5.21 -10.42
CA HIS A 94 -3.27 4.35 -10.18
C HIS A 94 -2.31 4.46 -11.35
N ALA A 95 -0.99 4.39 -11.14
CA ALA A 95 0.04 4.86 -12.08
C ALA A 95 -0.32 6.27 -12.57
N SER A 96 -0.50 7.18 -11.61
CA SER A 96 -1.06 8.53 -11.77
C SER A 96 -0.52 9.41 -10.64
N VAL A 97 -0.22 10.69 -10.92
CA VAL A 97 0.24 11.64 -9.88
C VAL A 97 -0.90 12.05 -8.93
N LEU A 98 -2.14 11.75 -9.29
CA LEU A 98 -3.31 11.94 -8.44
C LEU A 98 -3.50 10.80 -7.41
N PHE A 99 -2.73 9.70 -7.49
CA PHE A 99 -2.86 8.54 -6.60
C PHE A 99 -3.07 8.91 -5.11
N PRO A 100 -2.17 9.65 -4.43
CA PRO A 100 -2.32 9.90 -3.01
C PRO A 100 -3.41 10.95 -2.71
N THR A 101 -3.67 11.87 -3.66
CA THR A 101 -4.66 12.94 -3.49
C THR A 101 -6.08 12.47 -3.75
N TRP A 102 -6.31 11.49 -4.61
CA TRP A 102 -7.62 10.88 -4.88
C TRP A 102 -8.10 10.00 -3.71
N HIS A 103 -7.20 9.22 -3.10
CA HIS A 103 -7.57 8.31 -2.00
C HIS A 103 -7.87 9.04 -0.68
N ARG A 104 -7.39 10.28 -0.47
CA ARG A 104 -7.69 11.09 0.73
C ARG A 104 -9.18 11.45 0.92
N PRO A 105 -9.87 12.10 -0.03
CA PRO A 105 -11.31 12.37 0.08
C PRO A 105 -12.15 11.08 0.04
N TYR A 106 -11.65 10.00 -0.59
CA TYR A 106 -12.28 8.68 -0.54
C TYR A 106 -12.32 8.11 0.89
N LEU A 107 -11.21 8.19 1.61
CA LEU A 107 -11.12 7.82 3.01
C LEU A 107 -11.98 8.74 3.92
N ALA A 108 -12.02 10.04 3.63
CA ALA A 108 -12.85 10.99 4.36
C ALA A 108 -14.37 10.73 4.18
N LEU A 109 -14.80 10.32 2.99
CA LEU A 109 -16.18 9.87 2.72
C LEU A 109 -16.55 8.66 3.60
N TYR A 110 -15.68 7.64 3.63
CA TYR A 110 -15.87 6.43 4.42
C TYR A 110 -15.95 6.71 5.93
N GLU A 111 -15.04 7.53 6.44
CA GLU A 111 -15.00 7.95 7.85
C GLU A 111 -16.23 8.79 8.25
N GLN A 112 -16.68 9.70 7.37
CA GLN A 112 -17.88 10.52 7.58
C GLN A 112 -19.16 9.68 7.65
N ILE A 113 -19.30 8.66 6.80
CA ILE A 113 -20.44 7.73 6.84
C ILE A 113 -20.41 6.90 8.13
N LEU A 114 -19.26 6.34 8.50
CA LEU A 114 -19.11 5.60 9.76
C LEU A 114 -19.49 6.45 10.97
N HIS A 115 -19.01 7.69 11.09
CA HIS A 115 -19.37 8.59 12.19
C HIS A 115 -20.88 8.88 12.24
N SER A 116 -21.54 9.02 11.08
CA SER A 116 -22.99 9.19 11.02
C SER A 116 -23.73 7.96 11.57
N ILE A 117 -23.27 6.75 11.20
CA ILE A 117 -23.83 5.49 11.70
C ILE A 117 -23.55 5.31 13.20
N MET A 118 -22.34 5.65 13.67
CA MET A 118 -22.03 5.69 15.11
C MET A 118 -23.01 6.56 15.86
N THR A 119 -23.23 7.81 15.42
CA THR A 119 -24.17 8.75 16.07
C THR A 119 -25.60 8.19 16.13
N GLN A 120 -26.05 7.49 15.09
CA GLN A 120 -27.35 6.79 15.09
C GLN A 120 -27.40 5.64 16.11
N ILE A 121 -26.33 4.85 16.21
CA ILE A 121 -26.19 3.77 17.21
C ILE A 121 -26.15 4.35 18.63
N VAL A 122 -25.40 5.43 18.88
CA VAL A 122 -25.36 6.15 20.18
C VAL A 122 -26.77 6.54 20.64
N ALA A 123 -27.61 7.04 19.74
CA ALA A 123 -29.00 7.39 20.07
C ALA A 123 -29.86 6.22 20.55
N THR A 124 -29.45 4.97 20.32
CA THR A 124 -30.15 3.76 20.82
C THR A 124 -29.66 3.28 22.18
N TYR A 125 -28.52 3.76 22.69
CA TYR A 125 -28.05 3.42 24.05
C TYR A 125 -28.99 3.98 25.13
N PRO A 126 -29.01 3.36 26.34
CA PRO A 126 -29.64 3.92 27.54
C PRO A 126 -29.18 5.36 27.82
N ASP A 127 -30.10 6.22 28.28
CA ASP A 127 -29.87 7.67 28.46
C ASP A 127 -28.61 8.02 29.26
N ASN A 128 -28.30 7.24 30.30
CA ASN A 128 -27.13 7.44 31.15
C ASN A 128 -25.79 7.09 30.47
N LEU A 129 -25.81 6.42 29.33
CA LEU A 129 -24.63 6.04 28.54
C LEU A 129 -24.46 6.90 27.28
N ARG A 130 -25.54 7.50 26.76
CA ARG A 130 -25.50 8.34 25.54
C ARG A 130 -24.39 9.41 25.54
N PRO A 131 -24.15 10.20 26.61
CA PRO A 131 -23.10 11.21 26.59
C PRO A 131 -21.68 10.63 26.48
N ARG A 132 -21.43 9.49 27.14
CA ARG A 132 -20.14 8.78 27.10
C ARG A 132 -19.87 8.22 25.71
N TYR A 133 -20.86 7.57 25.12
CA TYR A 133 -20.74 6.99 23.78
C TYR A 133 -20.76 8.05 22.67
N GLN A 134 -21.43 9.20 22.86
CA GLN A 134 -21.31 10.33 21.92
C GLN A 134 -19.90 10.92 21.94
N ALA A 135 -19.30 11.12 23.11
CA ALA A 135 -17.92 11.60 23.20
C ALA A 135 -16.92 10.63 22.54
N ALA A 136 -17.17 9.31 22.63
CA ALA A 136 -16.39 8.30 21.92
C ALA A 136 -16.58 8.39 20.39
N ALA A 137 -17.81 8.61 19.90
CA ALA A 137 -18.07 8.83 18.48
C ALA A 137 -17.39 10.12 17.96
N ASP A 138 -17.53 11.23 18.69
CA ASP A 138 -16.96 12.53 18.33
C ASP A 138 -15.42 12.50 18.24
N ALA A 139 -14.78 11.70 19.12
CA ALA A 139 -13.34 11.48 19.14
C ALA A 139 -12.84 10.41 18.15
N PHE A 140 -13.71 9.53 17.64
CA PHE A 140 -13.30 8.44 16.75
C PHE A 140 -12.83 8.97 15.39
N ARG A 141 -11.72 8.40 14.90
CA ARG A 141 -11.26 8.48 13.51
C ARG A 141 -10.80 7.09 13.08
N ILE A 142 -10.86 6.78 11.78
CA ILE A 142 -10.52 5.44 11.30
C ILE A 142 -9.04 5.12 11.60
N PRO A 143 -8.73 4.00 12.26
CA PRO A 143 -7.35 3.66 12.58
C PRO A 143 -6.56 3.26 11.31
N TYR A 144 -5.25 3.44 11.33
CA TYR A 144 -4.35 3.01 10.26
C TYR A 144 -3.67 1.68 10.60
N TRP A 145 -3.41 0.87 9.57
CA TRP A 145 -2.52 -0.29 9.70
C TRP A 145 -1.11 0.11 9.28
N ASP A 146 -0.21 0.29 10.25
CA ASP A 146 1.20 0.45 9.93
C ASP A 146 1.82 -0.90 9.51
N PHE A 147 1.99 -1.06 8.20
CA PHE A 147 2.61 -2.23 7.58
C PHE A 147 4.15 -2.16 7.55
N GLY A 148 4.77 -1.01 7.81
CA GLY A 148 6.23 -0.84 7.84
C GLY A 148 6.83 -1.02 9.24
N GLN A 149 6.02 -0.75 10.27
CA GLN A 149 6.41 -0.82 11.68
C GLN A 149 6.54 -2.26 12.20
N LEU A 150 7.67 -2.55 12.85
CA LEU A 150 7.86 -3.79 13.61
C LEU A 150 7.05 -3.74 14.92
N LYS A 151 6.26 -4.78 15.19
CA LYS A 151 5.37 -4.88 16.35
C LYS A 151 5.70 -6.12 17.18
N THR A 152 5.61 -6.01 18.51
CA THR A 152 5.85 -7.14 19.41
C THR A 152 4.55 -7.85 19.78
N ARG A 153 4.35 -9.07 19.25
CA ARG A 153 3.21 -9.94 19.57
C ARG A 153 3.73 -11.26 20.13
N GLY A 154 3.24 -11.66 21.32
CA GLY A 154 3.67 -12.91 21.97
C GLY A 154 5.18 -13.01 22.30
N GLY A 155 5.88 -11.87 22.41
CA GLY A 155 7.33 -11.82 22.61
C GLY A 155 8.17 -11.84 21.33
N VAL A 156 7.55 -11.96 20.15
CA VAL A 156 8.21 -11.87 18.84
C VAL A 156 7.99 -10.48 18.26
N THR A 157 9.08 -9.79 17.88
CA THR A 157 9.03 -8.49 17.20
C THR A 157 9.12 -8.69 15.69
N SER A 158 8.04 -8.42 14.96
CA SER A 158 7.96 -8.66 13.53
C SER A 158 6.89 -7.79 12.84
N LEU A 159 6.88 -7.79 11.51
CA LEU A 159 5.77 -7.23 10.73
C LEU A 159 4.54 -8.13 10.84
N ASN A 160 3.35 -7.56 11.02
CA ASN A 160 2.13 -8.32 11.25
C ASN A 160 0.89 -7.66 10.63
N VAL A 161 -0.08 -8.49 10.25
CA VAL A 161 -1.46 -8.08 9.98
C VAL A 161 -2.12 -7.57 11.27
N PRO A 162 -3.05 -6.58 11.23
CA PRO A 162 -3.75 -6.09 12.41
C PRO A 162 -4.42 -7.22 13.21
N TYR A 163 -4.27 -7.20 14.53
CA TYR A 163 -4.81 -8.22 15.43
C TYR A 163 -6.33 -8.30 15.33
N LEU A 164 -7.03 -7.16 15.32
CA LEU A 164 -8.48 -7.15 15.10
C LEU A 164 -8.89 -7.73 13.75
N CYS A 165 -8.03 -7.75 12.73
CA CYS A 165 -8.37 -8.37 11.43
C CYS A 165 -8.24 -9.90 11.43
N THR A 166 -7.61 -10.52 12.44
CA THR A 166 -7.44 -11.99 12.52
C THR A 166 -8.61 -12.71 13.19
N LEU A 167 -9.40 -12.00 14.00
CA LEU A 167 -10.51 -12.57 14.76
C LEU A 167 -11.74 -12.74 13.86
N PRO A 168 -12.34 -13.94 13.72
CA PRO A 168 -13.55 -14.11 12.92
C PRO A 168 -14.81 -13.51 13.58
N SER A 169 -14.82 -13.44 14.91
CA SER A 169 -15.88 -12.83 15.72
C SER A 169 -15.27 -12.01 16.87
N VAL A 170 -16.03 -11.06 17.39
CA VAL A 170 -15.61 -10.12 18.43
C VAL A 170 -16.72 -9.89 19.45
N GLU A 171 -16.35 -9.70 20.71
CA GLU A 171 -17.28 -9.26 21.76
C GLU A 171 -17.35 -7.72 21.78
N VAL A 172 -18.57 -7.19 21.79
CA VAL A 172 -18.84 -5.74 21.81
C VAL A 172 -19.89 -5.38 22.85
N PHE A 173 -19.73 -4.23 23.49
CA PHE A 173 -20.77 -3.66 24.36
C PHE A 173 -21.80 -2.88 23.55
N THR A 174 -22.98 -3.48 23.35
CA THR A 174 -24.10 -2.94 22.57
C THR A 174 -25.06 -2.11 23.44
N PRO A 175 -26.03 -1.37 22.86
CA PRO A 175 -27.16 -0.77 23.57
C PRO A 175 -27.91 -1.72 24.52
N THR A 176 -27.91 -3.03 24.20
CA THR A 176 -28.56 -4.10 24.98
C THR A 176 -27.62 -4.84 25.95
N GLY A 177 -26.34 -4.45 26.04
CA GLY A 177 -25.31 -5.12 26.84
C GLY A 177 -24.25 -5.82 26.00
N MET A 178 -23.42 -6.67 26.62
CA MET A 178 -22.40 -7.44 25.89
C MET A 178 -23.04 -8.40 24.88
N SER A 179 -22.47 -8.46 23.67
CA SER A 179 -22.87 -9.39 22.62
C SER A 179 -21.66 -9.81 21.78
N THR A 180 -21.70 -11.02 21.22
CA THR A 180 -20.72 -11.46 20.22
C THR A 180 -21.29 -11.20 18.83
N ILE A 181 -20.51 -10.56 17.96
CA ILE A 181 -20.86 -10.34 16.56
C ILE A 181 -19.81 -10.97 15.63
N ASP A 182 -20.21 -11.30 14.41
CA ASP A 182 -19.27 -11.54 13.31
C ASP A 182 -18.42 -10.28 13.12
N ASN A 183 -17.11 -10.45 12.99
CA ASN A 183 -16.20 -9.32 12.95
C ASN A 183 -16.19 -8.66 11.56
N PRO A 184 -16.67 -7.42 11.40
CA PRO A 184 -16.76 -6.79 10.09
C PRO A 184 -15.40 -6.33 9.54
N LEU A 185 -14.30 -6.48 10.29
CA LEU A 185 -12.92 -6.31 9.78
C LEU A 185 -12.33 -7.60 9.18
N TYR A 186 -12.92 -8.75 9.48
CA TYR A 186 -12.41 -10.05 9.03
C TYR A 186 -12.69 -10.31 7.56
N SER A 187 -13.94 -10.07 7.12
CA SER A 187 -14.40 -10.25 5.73
C SER A 187 -15.71 -9.49 5.56
N PHE A 188 -15.85 -8.69 4.50
CA PHE A 188 -17.14 -8.11 4.15
C PHE A 188 -18.03 -9.21 3.57
N LYS A 189 -19.28 -9.29 4.04
CA LYS A 189 -20.31 -10.20 3.52
C LYS A 189 -21.37 -9.42 2.74
N PHE A 190 -21.54 -9.78 1.48
CA PHE A 190 -22.59 -9.24 0.63
C PHE A 190 -23.94 -9.92 0.97
N SER A 191 -25.06 -9.20 0.94
CA SER A 191 -26.41 -9.75 1.20
C SER A 191 -26.93 -10.72 0.12
N GLY A 192 -26.07 -11.14 -0.81
CA GLY A 192 -26.30 -11.92 -2.02
C GLY A 192 -25.13 -11.70 -2.99
N PRO A 193 -25.08 -12.39 -4.14
CA PRO A 193 -23.98 -12.20 -5.10
C PRO A 193 -23.82 -10.73 -5.53
N PRO A 194 -22.57 -10.22 -5.65
CA PRO A 194 -22.29 -8.81 -5.84
C PRO A 194 -22.78 -8.32 -7.20
N GLN A 195 -23.84 -7.51 -7.19
CA GLN A 195 -24.61 -7.19 -8.41
C GLN A 195 -23.81 -6.34 -9.40
N GLY A 196 -23.36 -6.97 -10.48
CA GLY A 196 -22.61 -6.32 -11.57
C GLY A 196 -21.10 -6.42 -11.46
N VAL A 197 -20.55 -6.98 -10.37
CA VAL A 197 -19.13 -7.36 -10.31
C VAL A 197 -18.92 -8.58 -11.19
N THR A 198 -17.86 -8.60 -12.01
CA THR A 198 -17.55 -9.72 -12.90
C THR A 198 -16.48 -10.66 -12.38
N SER A 199 -16.51 -11.89 -12.89
CA SER A 199 -15.43 -12.86 -12.73
C SER A 199 -14.36 -12.66 -13.80
N PHE A 200 -13.12 -13.00 -13.48
CA PHE A 200 -11.99 -12.91 -14.40
C PHE A 200 -11.52 -14.31 -14.81
N GLN A 201 -10.89 -14.41 -15.98
CA GLN A 201 -10.16 -15.59 -16.40
C GLN A 201 -8.79 -15.17 -16.95
N ASP A 202 -7.72 -15.89 -16.57
CA ASP A 202 -6.39 -15.69 -17.17
C ASP A 202 -6.17 -16.57 -18.43
N GLN A 203 -5.04 -16.39 -19.12
CA GLN A 203 -4.73 -17.09 -20.38
C GLN A 203 -4.53 -18.59 -20.16
N ASP A 204 -4.14 -19.00 -18.95
CA ASP A 204 -4.00 -20.41 -18.56
C ASP A 204 -5.36 -21.03 -18.17
N GLY A 205 -6.44 -20.24 -18.23
CA GLY A 205 -7.81 -20.67 -18.00
C GLY A 205 -8.24 -20.67 -16.52
N ASN A 206 -7.43 -20.15 -15.59
CA ASN A 206 -7.83 -20.08 -14.19
C ASN A 206 -8.91 -19.01 -14.02
N PHE A 207 -9.93 -19.34 -13.22
CA PHE A 207 -11.13 -18.54 -13.07
C PHE A 207 -11.22 -17.95 -11.66
N TYR A 208 -11.51 -16.67 -11.56
CA TYR A 208 -11.64 -15.93 -10.30
C TYR A 208 -13.10 -15.53 -10.11
N PRO A 209 -13.89 -16.30 -9.33
CA PRO A 209 -15.36 -16.32 -9.36
C PRO A 209 -16.04 -15.16 -8.63
N PHE A 210 -15.46 -13.94 -8.61
CA PHE A 210 -15.93 -12.81 -7.79
C PHE A 210 -17.41 -12.46 -7.99
N SER A 211 -17.97 -12.65 -9.19
CA SER A 211 -19.40 -12.44 -9.45
C SER A 211 -20.34 -13.35 -8.65
N THR A 212 -19.80 -14.38 -7.99
CA THR A 212 -20.53 -15.34 -7.14
C THR A 212 -20.12 -15.29 -5.66
N SER A 213 -19.13 -14.47 -5.30
CA SER A 213 -18.61 -14.35 -3.94
C SER A 213 -19.54 -13.51 -3.06
N VAL A 214 -20.24 -14.15 -2.13
CA VAL A 214 -21.00 -13.48 -1.05
C VAL A 214 -20.13 -13.09 0.15
N GLY A 215 -18.82 -13.39 0.14
CA GLY A 215 -17.85 -12.84 1.08
C GLY A 215 -16.50 -12.53 0.44
N THR A 216 -15.79 -11.53 0.96
CA THR A 216 -14.43 -11.20 0.50
C THR A 216 -13.40 -12.24 0.95
N SER A 217 -12.33 -12.38 0.17
CA SER A 217 -11.30 -13.41 0.35
C SER A 217 -9.87 -12.86 0.34
N ARG A 218 -9.02 -13.48 1.16
CA ARG A 218 -7.56 -13.31 1.27
C ARG A 218 -6.92 -14.72 1.23
N TYR A 219 -6.03 -14.98 0.27
CA TYR A 219 -5.48 -16.32 -0.05
C TYR A 219 -6.52 -17.44 -0.29
N PRO A 220 -7.58 -17.23 -1.10
CA PRO A 220 -8.46 -18.33 -1.47
C PRO A 220 -7.69 -19.42 -2.25
N PRO A 221 -7.98 -20.72 -2.03
CA PRO A 221 -7.35 -21.79 -2.79
C PRO A 221 -7.71 -21.67 -4.28
N GLN A 222 -6.80 -22.07 -5.17
CA GLN A 222 -7.03 -21.95 -6.62
C GLN A 222 -8.37 -22.58 -7.03
N TYR A 223 -9.21 -21.81 -7.72
CA TYR A 223 -10.59 -22.21 -8.00
C TYR A 223 -10.68 -23.51 -8.83
N ASN A 224 -11.63 -24.36 -8.44
CA ASN A 224 -11.95 -25.61 -9.12
C ASN A 224 -13.45 -25.88 -9.04
N ALA A 225 -14.17 -25.67 -10.15
CA ALA A 225 -15.61 -25.91 -10.25
C ALA A 225 -16.04 -27.39 -10.02
N ARG A 226 -15.09 -28.33 -10.00
CA ARG A 226 -15.35 -29.76 -9.70
C ARG A 226 -15.20 -30.08 -8.21
N ASP A 227 -14.70 -29.15 -7.40
CA ASP A 227 -14.57 -29.29 -5.95
C ASP A 227 -15.61 -28.38 -5.26
N PRO A 228 -16.68 -28.96 -4.65
CA PRO A 228 -17.67 -28.19 -3.92
C PRO A 228 -17.10 -27.43 -2.72
N THR A 229 -15.99 -27.90 -2.13
CA THR A 229 -15.33 -27.26 -0.99
C THR A 229 -14.67 -25.96 -1.42
N VAL A 230 -13.84 -26.02 -2.46
CA VAL A 230 -13.18 -24.85 -3.06
C VAL A 230 -14.22 -23.87 -3.59
N THR A 231 -15.27 -24.38 -4.25
CA THR A 231 -16.37 -23.54 -4.72
C THR A 231 -17.07 -22.82 -3.56
N ALA A 232 -17.37 -23.53 -2.46
CA ALA A 232 -17.99 -22.93 -1.28
C ALA A 232 -17.05 -21.93 -0.57
N GLN A 233 -15.75 -22.18 -0.51
CA GLN A 233 -14.75 -21.24 0.03
C GLN A 233 -14.71 -19.93 -0.76
N TRP A 234 -14.74 -20.01 -2.10
CA TRP A 234 -14.84 -18.83 -2.95
C TRP A 234 -16.18 -18.10 -2.85
N THR A 235 -17.29 -18.84 -2.73
CA THR A 235 -18.62 -18.24 -2.56
C THR A 235 -18.74 -17.56 -1.20
N GLN A 236 -18.42 -18.22 -0.09
CA GLN A 236 -18.60 -17.67 1.27
C GLN A 236 -17.54 -16.65 1.68
N GLY A 237 -16.45 -16.54 0.92
CA GLY A 237 -15.24 -15.81 1.28
C GLY A 237 -14.31 -16.68 2.14
N TYR A 238 -13.01 -16.62 1.84
CA TYR A 238 -11.97 -17.39 2.52
C TYR A 238 -10.86 -16.46 2.98
N VAL A 239 -10.46 -16.51 4.25
CA VAL A 239 -9.50 -15.56 4.83
C VAL A 239 -8.40 -16.32 5.56
N ASP A 240 -7.19 -16.28 5.00
CA ASP A 240 -5.97 -16.75 5.67
C ASP A 240 -5.07 -15.56 6.05
N ASN A 241 -5.24 -15.08 7.28
CA ASN A 241 -4.39 -14.02 7.84
C ASN A 241 -3.05 -14.55 8.38
N GLU A 242 -2.90 -15.88 8.54
CA GLU A 242 -1.64 -16.50 8.97
C GLU A 242 -0.67 -16.51 7.79
N ALA A 243 -1.15 -16.85 6.59
CA ALA A 243 -0.47 -16.66 5.32
C ALA A 243 0.03 -15.20 5.13
N ILE A 244 -0.83 -14.19 5.35
CA ILE A 244 -0.43 -12.77 5.29
C ILE A 244 0.69 -12.48 6.31
N THR A 245 0.52 -12.98 7.54
CA THR A 245 1.49 -12.76 8.62
C THR A 245 2.85 -13.34 8.26
N GLN A 246 2.93 -14.61 7.86
CA GLN A 246 4.18 -15.26 7.46
C GLN A 246 4.85 -14.54 6.27
N ALA A 247 4.08 -14.05 5.31
CA ALA A 247 4.61 -13.31 4.15
C ALA A 247 5.25 -11.99 4.60
N LEU A 248 4.61 -11.26 5.53
CA LEU A 248 5.14 -10.01 6.09
C LEU A 248 6.37 -10.24 6.97
N GLN A 249 6.39 -11.31 7.78
CA GLN A 249 7.47 -11.57 8.75
C GLN A 249 8.83 -11.82 8.10
N ASN A 250 8.86 -12.34 6.87
CA ASN A 250 10.10 -12.59 6.14
C ASN A 250 10.64 -11.36 5.40
N LEU A 251 9.88 -10.26 5.29
CA LEU A 251 10.29 -9.07 4.55
C LEU A 251 11.30 -8.23 5.34
N SER A 252 12.58 -8.37 4.98
CA SER A 252 13.66 -7.54 5.52
C SER A 252 13.65 -6.12 4.97
N SER A 253 13.20 -5.89 3.72
CA SER A 253 13.22 -4.56 3.08
C SER A 253 12.09 -3.61 3.50
N LEU A 254 10.85 -4.08 3.68
CA LEU A 254 9.64 -3.24 3.67
C LEU A 254 9.68 -1.98 4.57
N GLY A 255 10.24 -2.07 5.77
CA GLY A 255 10.41 -0.90 6.63
C GLY A 255 11.42 0.11 6.06
N GLU A 256 12.54 -0.38 5.52
CA GLU A 256 13.51 0.47 4.83
C GLU A 256 12.91 1.06 3.54
N ASP A 257 12.15 0.29 2.76
CA ASP A 257 11.50 0.81 1.53
C ASP A 257 10.55 1.98 1.86
N VAL A 258 9.81 1.89 2.98
CA VAL A 258 9.02 3.02 3.54
C VAL A 258 9.92 4.19 3.92
N TYR A 259 11.03 3.96 4.64
CA TYR A 259 12.00 5.01 4.97
C TYR A 259 12.55 5.72 3.72
N ARG A 260 13.04 4.96 2.72
CA ARG A 260 13.61 5.50 1.48
C ARG A 260 12.59 6.27 0.66
N SER A 261 11.30 5.94 0.73
CA SER A 261 10.25 6.76 0.11
C SER A 261 10.24 8.21 0.63
N PHE A 262 10.62 8.45 1.89
CA PHE A 262 10.69 9.79 2.48
C PHE A 262 11.94 10.58 2.13
N THR A 263 12.94 10.00 1.45
CA THR A 263 14.22 10.67 1.19
C THR A 263 14.22 11.50 -0.09
N THR A 264 13.11 11.49 -0.85
CA THR A 264 12.91 12.31 -2.06
C THR A 264 11.91 13.44 -1.81
N ASN A 265 12.27 14.66 -2.24
CA ASN A 265 11.37 15.81 -2.27
C ASN A 265 10.61 15.95 -3.60
N ASN A 266 10.83 15.04 -4.56
CA ASN A 266 10.16 15.07 -5.85
C ASN A 266 8.79 14.39 -5.74
N TYR A 267 7.72 15.19 -5.84
CA TYR A 267 6.34 14.71 -5.73
C TYR A 267 6.03 13.57 -6.73
N THR A 268 6.49 13.66 -7.98
CA THR A 268 6.19 12.66 -9.02
C THR A 268 6.86 11.33 -8.74
N TRP A 269 8.08 11.35 -8.18
CA TRP A 269 8.79 10.15 -7.73
C TRP A 269 8.11 9.54 -6.50
N TYR A 270 7.74 10.38 -5.53
CA TYR A 270 7.04 9.95 -4.33
C TYR A 270 5.65 9.35 -4.59
N SER A 271 4.84 10.01 -5.43
CA SER A 271 3.40 9.74 -5.52
C SER A 271 3.02 8.51 -6.35
N SER A 272 3.77 8.19 -7.42
CA SER A 272 3.29 7.33 -8.50
C SER A 272 4.30 6.26 -8.89
N THR A 273 3.81 5.07 -9.25
CA THR A 273 4.60 4.06 -9.97
C THR A 273 4.94 4.50 -11.39
N GLN A 274 4.15 5.36 -12.02
CA GLN A 274 4.42 5.86 -13.37
C GLN A 274 5.64 6.79 -13.35
N GLN A 275 6.66 6.49 -14.16
CA GLN A 275 7.87 7.30 -14.27
C GLN A 275 8.23 7.64 -15.72
N SER A 276 9.21 8.53 -15.89
CA SER A 276 9.82 8.79 -17.20
C SER A 276 10.47 7.51 -17.74
N ASN A 277 10.64 7.45 -19.06
CA ASN A 277 11.36 6.35 -19.71
C ASN A 277 12.53 6.91 -20.54
N PRO A 278 13.78 6.56 -20.19
CA PRO A 278 14.21 5.87 -18.97
C PRO A 278 13.95 6.69 -17.66
N PRO A 279 13.80 6.02 -16.51
CA PRO A 279 13.74 6.63 -15.18
C PRO A 279 15.14 6.80 -14.56
N ALA A 280 15.32 7.81 -13.71
CA ALA A 280 16.59 8.08 -13.03
C ALA A 280 16.91 6.97 -12.00
N PRO A 281 18.20 6.62 -11.77
CA PRO A 281 18.57 5.51 -10.86
C PRO A 281 18.05 5.61 -9.42
N ASN A 282 17.72 6.82 -8.94
CA ASN A 282 17.17 7.08 -7.61
C ASN A 282 15.66 7.40 -7.58
N SER A 283 14.96 7.28 -8.72
CA SER A 283 13.53 7.63 -8.84
C SER A 283 12.57 6.43 -8.88
N TYR A 284 13.04 5.22 -8.56
CA TYR A 284 12.28 3.99 -8.72
C TYR A 284 11.28 3.73 -7.57
N GLN A 285 11.57 4.22 -6.37
CA GLN A 285 10.72 4.05 -5.19
C GLN A 285 9.60 5.09 -5.14
N SER A 286 8.36 4.62 -4.97
CA SER A 286 7.20 5.47 -4.72
C SER A 286 6.33 4.90 -3.59
N LEU A 287 5.45 5.73 -3.04
CA LEU A 287 4.40 5.33 -2.10
C LEU A 287 3.43 4.32 -2.76
N GLU A 288 3.08 4.53 -4.04
CA GLU A 288 2.22 3.60 -4.78
C GLU A 288 2.88 2.23 -4.96
N ALA A 289 4.20 2.15 -5.19
CA ALA A 289 4.90 0.87 -5.31
C ALA A 289 4.80 0.02 -4.02
N ILE A 290 4.96 0.65 -2.85
CA ILE A 290 4.82 0.00 -1.53
C ILE A 290 3.37 -0.43 -1.30
N HIS A 291 2.42 0.47 -1.59
CA HIS A 291 0.98 0.19 -1.54
C HIS A 291 0.61 -1.04 -2.38
N ASN A 292 1.12 -1.11 -3.61
CA ASN A 292 0.85 -2.23 -4.50
C ASN A 292 1.39 -3.55 -3.93
N GLU A 293 2.60 -3.56 -3.39
CA GLU A 293 3.18 -4.75 -2.78
C GLU A 293 2.33 -5.28 -1.60
N ILE A 294 1.80 -4.38 -0.75
CA ILE A 294 0.85 -4.75 0.30
C ILE A 294 -0.46 -5.34 -0.27
N HIS A 295 -0.98 -4.80 -1.38
CA HIS A 295 -2.13 -5.38 -2.08
C HIS A 295 -1.86 -6.83 -2.56
N GLY A 296 -0.67 -7.08 -3.11
CA GLY A 296 -0.20 -8.42 -3.49
C GLY A 296 -0.13 -9.37 -2.29
N ILE A 297 0.60 -8.96 -1.25
CA ILE A 297 0.81 -9.72 -0.01
C ILE A 297 -0.50 -10.04 0.72
N VAL A 298 -1.46 -9.11 0.78
CA VAL A 298 -2.73 -9.32 1.50
C VAL A 298 -3.70 -10.17 0.69
N GLY A 299 -3.76 -9.96 -0.62
CA GLY A 299 -4.76 -10.60 -1.46
C GLY A 299 -4.51 -12.08 -1.71
N GLY A 300 -3.28 -12.47 -2.08
CA GLY A 300 -2.97 -13.86 -2.43
C GLY A 300 -3.91 -14.45 -3.50
N GLY A 301 -4.26 -13.67 -4.52
CA GLY A 301 -5.26 -14.04 -5.54
C GLY A 301 -6.72 -13.73 -5.16
N GLY A 302 -6.97 -13.43 -3.88
CA GLY A 302 -8.21 -12.89 -3.36
C GLY A 302 -8.42 -11.41 -3.68
N HIS A 303 -9.43 -10.79 -3.06
CA HIS A 303 -9.97 -9.49 -3.46
C HIS A 303 -8.90 -8.38 -3.45
N MET A 304 -8.06 -8.33 -2.41
CA MET A 304 -6.99 -7.32 -2.29
C MET A 304 -5.94 -7.37 -3.41
N SER A 305 -5.79 -8.49 -4.15
CA SER A 305 -4.85 -8.58 -5.29
C SER A 305 -5.37 -7.93 -6.57
N TRP A 306 -6.66 -7.59 -6.66
CA TRP A 306 -7.31 -7.13 -7.88
C TRP A 306 -7.85 -5.70 -7.72
N ASN A 307 -7.30 -4.77 -8.51
CA ASN A 307 -7.61 -3.34 -8.40
C ASN A 307 -9.12 -3.05 -8.51
N THR A 308 -9.84 -3.81 -9.33
CA THR A 308 -11.29 -3.66 -9.51
C THR A 308 -12.16 -4.03 -8.30
N VAL A 309 -11.67 -4.81 -7.34
CA VAL A 309 -12.49 -5.38 -6.24
C VAL A 309 -11.82 -5.32 -4.86
N SER A 310 -10.63 -4.74 -4.74
CA SER A 310 -9.87 -4.66 -3.49
C SER A 310 -10.61 -3.89 -2.39
N SER A 311 -11.29 -2.80 -2.74
CA SER A 311 -12.05 -1.91 -1.86
C SER A 311 -13.22 -2.56 -1.12
N PHE A 312 -13.69 -3.72 -1.60
CA PHE A 312 -14.69 -4.50 -0.87
C PHE A 312 -14.12 -5.13 0.40
N ASP A 313 -12.81 -5.44 0.47
CA ASP A 313 -12.21 -6.02 1.68
C ASP A 313 -12.04 -4.95 2.77
N PRO A 314 -12.53 -5.15 4.01
CA PRO A 314 -12.42 -4.18 5.10
C PRO A 314 -10.98 -3.71 5.41
N ILE A 315 -9.95 -4.53 5.15
CA ILE A 315 -8.54 -4.15 5.40
C ILE A 315 -8.04 -3.08 4.43
N PHE A 316 -8.69 -2.90 3.28
CA PHE A 316 -8.43 -1.82 2.33
C PHE A 316 -8.41 -0.45 3.01
N TRP A 317 -9.41 -0.19 3.86
CA TRP A 317 -9.57 1.12 4.49
C TRP A 317 -8.49 1.41 5.54
N LEU A 318 -8.03 0.38 6.24
CA LEU A 318 -6.90 0.46 7.19
C LEU A 318 -5.57 0.67 6.46
N HIS A 319 -5.40 0.00 5.32
CA HIS A 319 -4.25 0.15 4.44
C HIS A 319 -4.17 1.57 3.84
N HIS A 320 -5.25 2.05 3.21
CA HIS A 320 -5.30 3.41 2.65
C HIS A 320 -5.25 4.50 3.72
N CYS A 321 -5.68 4.23 4.95
CA CYS A 321 -5.45 5.13 6.08
C CYS A 321 -3.95 5.30 6.40
N ASN A 322 -3.15 4.23 6.30
CA ASN A 322 -1.70 4.35 6.41
C ASN A 322 -1.07 5.02 5.18
N VAL A 323 -1.58 4.78 3.97
CA VAL A 323 -1.10 5.48 2.75
C VAL A 323 -1.33 6.99 2.86
N ASP A 324 -2.50 7.43 3.35
CA ASP A 324 -2.78 8.84 3.59
C ASP A 324 -1.92 9.43 4.74
N ARG A 325 -1.66 8.64 5.79
CA ARG A 325 -0.70 9.01 6.85
C ARG A 325 0.70 9.25 6.30
N LEU A 326 1.24 8.30 5.53
CA LEU A 326 2.57 8.42 4.94
C LEU A 326 2.63 9.64 4.01
N PHE A 327 1.60 9.88 3.21
CA PHE A 327 1.53 11.09 2.37
C PHE A 327 1.49 12.38 3.20
N ALA A 328 0.66 12.46 4.25
CA ALA A 328 0.60 13.62 5.14
C ALA A 328 1.95 13.89 5.84
N ILE A 329 2.66 12.85 6.26
CA ILE A 329 4.03 12.93 6.81
C ILE A 329 4.99 13.52 5.77
N TRP A 330 4.97 13.02 4.53
CA TRP A 330 5.82 13.54 3.45
C TRP A 330 5.53 15.02 3.16
N GLN A 331 4.26 15.44 3.23
CA GLN A 331 3.86 16.84 3.06
C GLN A 331 4.39 17.76 4.19
N VAL A 332 4.58 17.27 5.41
CA VAL A 332 5.25 18.03 6.50
C VAL A 332 6.76 18.12 6.28
N ILE A 333 7.38 17.04 5.81
CA ILE A 333 8.82 16.98 5.51
C ILE A 333 9.17 17.91 4.34
N TYR A 334 8.29 18.03 3.34
CA TYR A 334 8.51 18.82 2.13
C TYR A 334 7.33 19.78 1.83
N PRO A 335 7.09 20.80 2.67
CA PRO A 335 5.87 21.61 2.60
C PRO A 335 5.73 22.42 1.32
N THR A 336 6.83 22.70 0.62
CA THR A 336 6.85 23.39 -0.68
C THR A 336 6.76 22.45 -1.88
N SER A 337 7.00 21.15 -1.72
CA SER A 337 7.05 20.20 -2.84
C SER A 337 5.66 19.83 -3.34
N TRP A 338 5.39 20.11 -4.61
CA TRP A 338 4.10 19.89 -5.25
C TRP A 338 4.25 19.83 -6.78
N PHE A 339 3.22 19.35 -7.46
CA PHE A 339 3.23 19.09 -8.91
C PHE A 339 2.67 20.26 -9.75
N ASP A 340 2.96 21.48 -9.32
CA ASP A 340 2.58 22.72 -10.02
C ASP A 340 3.31 22.89 -11.38
N SER A 341 4.52 22.33 -11.50
CA SER A 341 5.32 22.44 -12.72
C SER A 341 4.89 21.43 -13.80
N PRO A 342 4.91 21.80 -15.10
CA PRO A 342 4.57 20.88 -16.19
C PRO A 342 5.45 19.62 -16.27
N SER A 343 6.66 19.64 -15.70
CA SER A 343 7.56 18.48 -15.63
C SER A 343 7.17 17.47 -14.55
N ALA A 344 6.43 17.89 -13.52
CA ALA A 344 5.89 17.01 -12.48
C ALA A 344 4.52 16.42 -12.84
N GLN A 345 3.88 16.96 -13.88
CA GLN A 345 2.54 16.59 -14.35
C GLN A 345 2.61 15.46 -15.36
N LEU A 346 2.19 14.26 -14.99
CA LEU A 346 2.19 13.10 -15.88
C LEU A 346 0.94 13.06 -16.76
N ARG A 347 1.00 12.25 -17.83
CA ARG A 347 -0.13 11.98 -18.72
C ARG A 347 -0.66 10.58 -18.40
N ASP A 348 -1.93 10.48 -18.07
CA ASP A 348 -2.61 9.18 -17.98
C ASP A 348 -3.33 8.87 -19.30
N ASP A 349 -2.86 7.84 -19.99
CA ASP A 349 -3.34 7.47 -21.32
C ASP A 349 -4.62 6.61 -21.27
N ARG A 350 -4.99 6.11 -20.08
CA ARG A 350 -6.20 5.30 -19.88
C ARG A 350 -7.42 6.13 -19.53
N GLY A 351 -7.27 7.18 -18.73
CA GLY A 351 -8.38 7.90 -18.10
C GLY A 351 -9.03 7.08 -16.98
N THR A 352 -10.00 7.71 -16.30
CA THR A 352 -10.92 7.07 -15.35
C THR A 352 -12.35 7.22 -15.86
N TRP A 353 -13.35 6.79 -15.08
CA TRP A 353 -14.77 7.00 -15.40
C TRP A 353 -15.10 8.43 -15.87
N SER A 354 -14.55 9.44 -15.18
CA SER A 354 -14.80 10.86 -15.44
C SER A 354 -13.56 11.71 -15.80
N ILE A 355 -12.34 11.17 -15.67
CA ILE A 355 -11.12 11.83 -16.18
C ILE A 355 -10.82 11.29 -17.59
N PRO A 356 -10.84 12.11 -18.65
CA PRO A 356 -10.66 11.62 -20.02
C PRO A 356 -9.28 11.00 -20.28
N ALA A 357 -9.25 9.94 -21.09
CA ALA A 357 -8.01 9.33 -21.57
C ALA A 357 -7.06 10.33 -22.26
N GLY A 358 -5.76 10.25 -21.92
CA GLY A 358 -4.70 11.11 -22.43
C GLY A 358 -4.59 12.46 -21.71
N THR A 359 -5.29 12.65 -20.59
CA THR A 359 -5.22 13.86 -19.75
C THR A 359 -3.82 14.02 -19.15
N ARG A 360 -3.27 15.24 -19.20
CA ARG A 360 -2.14 15.62 -18.36
C ARG A 360 -2.68 16.07 -17.01
N GLU A 361 -2.36 15.32 -15.97
CA GLU A 361 -2.88 15.52 -14.62
C GLU A 361 -2.19 16.72 -13.95
N THR A 362 -2.98 17.56 -13.30
CA THR A 362 -2.51 18.79 -12.64
C THR A 362 -3.07 18.87 -11.22
N PRO A 363 -2.54 19.73 -10.33
CA PRO A 363 -3.13 19.94 -9.01
C PRO A 363 -4.59 20.43 -9.01
N ASN A 364 -5.08 20.93 -10.15
CA ASN A 364 -6.45 21.38 -10.36
C ASN A 364 -7.34 20.34 -11.06
N THR A 365 -6.82 19.17 -11.44
CA THR A 365 -7.63 18.09 -12.03
C THR A 365 -8.68 17.63 -11.02
N PRO A 366 -9.97 17.53 -11.41
CA PRO A 366 -11.04 17.10 -10.51
C PRO A 366 -10.82 15.68 -9.98
N LEU A 367 -10.93 15.53 -8.67
CA LEU A 367 -10.89 14.25 -7.96
C LEU A 367 -12.30 13.65 -7.92
N THR A 368 -12.84 13.31 -9.09
CA THR A 368 -14.18 12.71 -9.22
C THR A 368 -14.23 11.33 -8.55
N PRO A 369 -15.32 10.96 -7.86
CA PRO A 369 -16.61 11.66 -7.79
C PRO A 369 -16.80 12.48 -6.49
N PHE A 370 -15.71 12.97 -5.88
CA PHE A 370 -15.77 13.51 -4.52
C PHE A 370 -16.25 14.97 -4.48
N HIS A 371 -17.54 15.16 -4.23
CA HIS A 371 -18.15 16.46 -4.08
C HIS A 371 -17.84 17.12 -2.72
N LYS A 372 -17.45 18.39 -2.74
CA LYS A 372 -17.16 19.23 -1.56
C LYS A 372 -18.37 20.01 -1.05
N ASP A 373 -19.43 20.07 -1.84
CA ASP A 373 -20.68 20.75 -1.56
C ASP A 373 -21.87 19.96 -2.15
N ASN A 374 -23.09 20.47 -1.94
CA ASN A 374 -24.34 19.90 -2.46
C ASN A 374 -24.76 20.46 -3.82
N MET A 375 -23.91 21.28 -4.47
CA MET A 375 -24.15 21.95 -5.74
C MET A 375 -23.38 21.30 -6.91
N GLY A 376 -22.66 20.20 -6.66
CA GLY A 376 -21.83 19.51 -7.66
C GLY A 376 -20.38 20.02 -7.74
N GLY A 377 -19.90 20.82 -6.80
CA GLY A 377 -18.49 21.19 -6.74
C GLY A 377 -17.62 19.99 -6.39
N VAL A 378 -16.70 19.60 -7.26
CA VAL A 378 -15.74 18.49 -7.02
C VAL A 378 -14.46 19.02 -6.38
N PHE A 379 -13.81 18.22 -5.53
CA PHE A 379 -12.47 18.52 -5.01
C PHE A 379 -11.39 18.51 -6.11
N ASN A 380 -10.30 19.24 -5.88
CA ASN A 380 -9.04 19.00 -6.56
C ASN A 380 -7.90 18.81 -5.54
N SER A 381 -6.71 18.45 -6.01
CA SER A 381 -5.56 18.15 -5.14
C SER A 381 -5.11 19.35 -4.28
N ASN A 382 -5.21 20.58 -4.82
CA ASN A 382 -4.90 21.79 -4.05
C ASN A 382 -5.85 22.00 -2.86
N GLU A 383 -7.15 21.74 -3.04
CA GLU A 383 -8.18 21.93 -2.01
C GLU A 383 -8.10 20.94 -0.84
N ILE A 384 -7.43 19.80 -1.05
CA ILE A 384 -7.27 18.70 -0.06
C ILE A 384 -5.81 18.47 0.36
N ARG A 385 -4.91 19.40 -0.01
CA ARG A 385 -3.49 19.36 0.37
C ARG A 385 -3.31 19.34 1.89
N ASP A 386 -4.11 20.10 2.64
CA ASP A 386 -4.21 19.98 4.09
C ASP A 386 -5.20 18.87 4.48
N TRP A 387 -4.70 17.80 5.11
CA TRP A 387 -5.52 16.69 5.62
C TRP A 387 -6.39 17.10 6.82
N ASN A 388 -5.97 18.08 7.65
CA ASN A 388 -6.78 18.56 8.78
C ASN A 388 -8.10 19.20 8.32
N ARG A 389 -8.25 19.52 7.02
CA ARG A 389 -9.52 19.93 6.43
C ARG A 389 -10.65 18.94 6.77
N PHE A 390 -10.36 17.63 6.74
CA PHE A 390 -11.35 16.59 7.04
C PHE A 390 -11.53 16.31 8.55
N GLY A 391 -10.91 17.13 9.40
CA GLY A 391 -11.07 17.10 10.86
C GLY A 391 -10.35 15.94 11.55
N SER A 392 -9.26 15.46 10.95
CA SER A 392 -8.40 14.40 11.49
C SER A 392 -6.92 14.73 11.28
N SER A 393 -6.05 14.36 12.24
CA SER A 393 -4.60 14.29 12.02
C SER A 393 -4.06 12.89 12.34
N TYR A 394 -2.74 12.74 12.39
CA TYR A 394 -2.02 11.49 12.70
C TYR A 394 -1.14 11.66 13.93
N THR A 395 -0.71 10.55 14.55
CA THR A 395 0.12 10.50 15.77
C THR A 395 1.33 11.42 15.69
N GLU A 396 2.04 11.41 14.55
CA GLU A 396 3.26 12.17 14.29
C GLU A 396 2.95 13.67 14.08
N LEU A 397 1.74 13.99 13.61
CA LEU A 397 1.37 15.25 12.99
C LEU A 397 0.53 16.17 13.90
N GLN A 398 0.80 16.10 15.20
CA GLN A 398 0.10 16.85 16.24
C GLN A 398 0.73 18.24 16.47
N GLN A 399 0.74 19.09 15.43
CA GLN A 399 1.39 20.42 15.43
C GLN A 399 0.99 21.34 16.62
N TRP A 400 -0.15 21.08 17.27
CA TRP A 400 -0.62 21.83 18.43
C TRP A 400 0.19 21.58 19.71
N LEU A 401 0.96 20.49 19.81
CA LEU A 401 1.68 20.12 21.04
C LEU A 401 2.68 21.20 21.52
N PRO A 402 2.82 21.42 22.85
CA PRO A 402 3.74 22.41 23.42
C PRO A 402 5.20 22.26 23.00
N LYS A 403 5.67 21.04 22.72
CA LYS A 403 7.06 20.78 22.25
C LYS A 403 7.39 21.44 20.90
N TYR A 404 6.38 21.87 20.14
CA TYR A 404 6.56 22.62 18.89
C TYR A 404 6.37 24.13 19.07
N ARG A 405 6.50 24.64 20.30
CA ARG A 405 6.52 26.08 20.58
C ARG A 405 7.94 26.57 20.86
N ASP A 406 8.26 27.74 20.34
CA ASP A 406 9.49 28.44 20.69
C ASP A 406 9.39 29.12 22.07
N ALA A 407 10.47 29.78 22.50
CA ALA A 407 10.54 30.49 23.77
C ALA A 407 9.53 31.66 23.93
N SER A 408 8.86 32.07 22.84
CA SER A 408 7.78 33.07 22.84
C SER A 408 6.38 32.46 22.78
N GLY A 409 6.26 31.13 22.78
CA GLY A 409 5.01 30.41 22.66
C GLY A 409 4.47 30.30 21.23
N GLN A 410 5.25 30.67 20.21
CA GLN A 410 4.84 30.59 18.80
C GLN A 410 5.20 29.24 18.17
N PHE A 411 4.41 28.78 17.19
CA PHE A 411 4.66 27.52 16.51
C PHE A 411 5.97 27.56 15.71
N ASN A 412 6.86 26.58 15.96
CA ASN A 412 8.14 26.46 15.29
C ASN A 412 8.10 25.32 14.25
N PRO A 413 7.96 25.64 12.94
CA PRO A 413 7.84 24.63 11.90
C PRO A 413 9.13 23.81 11.72
N THR A 414 10.30 24.34 12.05
CA THR A 414 11.57 23.61 11.98
C THR A 414 11.65 22.53 13.04
N LEU A 415 11.31 22.85 14.31
CA LEU A 415 11.27 21.85 15.38
C LEU A 415 10.25 20.75 15.06
N TYR A 416 9.06 21.12 14.58
CA TYR A 416 8.03 20.16 14.17
C TYR A 416 8.49 19.25 13.03
N ARG A 417 9.05 19.82 11.97
CA ARG A 417 9.57 19.06 10.82
C ARG A 417 10.68 18.09 11.22
N ASN A 418 11.62 18.56 12.05
CA ASN A 418 12.76 17.76 12.49
C ASN A 418 12.30 16.56 13.36
N ASP A 419 11.41 16.81 14.33
CA ASP A 419 10.84 15.76 15.17
C ASP A 419 9.98 14.75 14.37
N VAL A 420 9.32 15.16 13.29
CA VAL A 420 8.65 14.23 12.35
C VAL A 420 9.66 13.37 11.59
N ILE A 421 10.79 13.93 11.14
CA ILE A 421 11.88 13.16 10.51
C ILE A 421 12.48 12.15 11.49
N ASP A 422 12.72 12.55 12.75
CA ASP A 422 13.22 11.65 13.78
C ASP A 422 12.22 10.51 14.08
N GLN A 423 10.92 10.80 14.17
CA GLN A 423 9.87 9.77 14.34
C GLN A 423 9.86 8.76 13.18
N VAL A 424 9.83 9.23 11.94
CA VAL A 424 9.89 8.38 10.72
C VAL A 424 11.16 7.53 10.70
N THR A 425 12.30 8.13 11.03
CA THR A 425 13.60 7.46 11.07
C THR A 425 13.62 6.34 12.10
N ASN A 426 13.12 6.61 13.32
CA ASN A 426 13.05 5.63 14.41
C ASN A 426 12.04 4.50 14.15
N LEU A 427 10.96 4.76 13.40
CA LEU A 427 9.97 3.74 13.03
C LEU A 427 10.48 2.80 11.93
N TYR A 428 11.24 3.32 10.95
CA TYR A 428 11.40 2.65 9.66
C TYR A 428 12.84 2.39 9.22
N SER A 429 13.84 3.19 9.59
CA SER A 429 15.22 2.95 9.11
C SER A 429 15.90 1.80 9.87
N ARG A 430 15.80 0.62 9.28
CA ARG A 430 16.42 -0.62 9.71
C ARG A 430 17.93 -0.58 9.48
N VAL A 431 18.36 -0.11 8.31
CA VAL A 431 19.77 -0.01 7.92
C VAL A 431 20.51 0.93 8.86
N GLN A 432 20.03 2.15 9.09
CA GLN A 432 20.66 3.09 10.03
C GLN A 432 20.75 2.51 11.44
N SER A 433 19.65 1.92 11.91
CA SER A 433 19.55 1.32 13.23
C SER A 433 20.49 0.11 13.41
N ARG A 434 20.78 -0.65 12.35
CA ARG A 434 21.77 -1.73 12.35
C ARG A 434 23.19 -1.20 12.29
N VAL A 435 23.49 -0.32 11.32
CA VAL A 435 24.82 0.28 11.11
C VAL A 435 25.32 1.02 12.36
N ARG A 436 24.44 1.67 13.15
CA ARG A 436 24.83 2.29 14.44
C ARG A 436 25.17 1.29 15.56
N ARG A 437 24.73 0.02 15.47
CA ARG A 437 24.85 -1.00 16.53
C ARG A 437 25.70 -2.21 16.14
N THR A 438 26.05 -2.34 14.87
CA THR A 438 26.78 -3.49 14.34
C THR A 438 28.18 -3.60 14.94
N ARG A 439 28.70 -4.83 14.99
CA ARG A 439 30.10 -5.11 15.37
C ARG A 439 31.04 -5.19 14.18
N VAL A 440 30.50 -5.06 12.97
CA VAL A 440 31.27 -5.05 11.73
C VAL A 440 32.16 -3.80 11.72
N PRO A 441 33.49 -3.93 11.57
CA PRO A 441 34.39 -2.79 11.48
C PRO A 441 33.98 -1.81 10.38
N GLN A 442 34.09 -0.50 10.63
CA GLN A 442 33.65 0.53 9.67
C GLN A 442 34.36 0.42 8.30
N ASN A 443 35.62 -0.02 8.28
CA ASN A 443 36.37 -0.31 7.04
C ASN A 443 35.92 -1.57 6.29
N ARG A 444 34.89 -2.28 6.77
CA ARG A 444 34.11 -3.32 6.07
C ARG A 444 32.69 -2.84 5.71
N LEU A 445 32.30 -1.64 6.13
CA LEU A 445 31.04 -1.00 5.72
C LEU A 445 31.28 0.05 4.62
N PHE A 446 32.44 0.71 4.65
CA PHE A 446 32.87 1.70 3.66
C PHE A 446 34.39 1.68 3.48
N ALA A 447 34.85 1.77 2.23
CA ALA A 447 36.25 2.03 1.92
C ALA A 447 36.45 3.54 1.75
N SER A 448 37.07 4.22 2.73
CA SER A 448 37.50 5.60 2.52
C SER A 448 38.59 5.63 1.44
N ALA A 449 38.42 6.51 0.44
CA ALA A 449 39.41 6.71 -0.60
C ALA A 449 40.72 7.17 0.05
N GLN A 450 41.75 6.31 0.05
CA GLN A 450 43.05 6.66 0.61
C GLN A 450 43.65 7.84 -0.16
N SER A 451 43.93 8.92 0.55
CA SER A 451 44.53 10.13 0.03
C SER A 451 45.99 9.88 -0.39
N GLY A 452 46.19 9.60 -1.69
CA GLY A 452 47.52 9.42 -2.26
C GLY A 452 47.52 9.52 -3.79
N PRO A 453 48.03 10.62 -4.39
CA PRO A 453 48.20 10.69 -5.83
C PRO A 453 49.37 9.80 -6.27
N GLN A 454 49.09 8.62 -6.83
CA GLN A 454 50.09 7.97 -7.68
C GLN A 454 50.20 8.74 -9.00
N ASN A 455 51.26 9.55 -9.10
CA ASN A 455 51.67 10.20 -10.33
C ASN A 455 51.90 9.16 -11.44
N LEU A 456 50.96 9.06 -12.38
CA LEU A 456 51.20 8.50 -13.71
C LEU A 456 51.32 9.63 -14.74
N THR A 457 52.41 10.38 -14.63
CA THR A 457 52.79 11.42 -15.59
C THR A 457 53.93 10.93 -16.50
N GLY A 458 53.68 10.94 -17.81
CA GLY A 458 54.72 11.06 -18.84
C GLY A 458 55.26 9.75 -19.41
N GLY A 459 54.80 9.38 -20.61
CA GLY A 459 55.32 8.21 -21.33
C GLY A 459 54.88 8.07 -22.79
N SER A 460 54.41 9.15 -23.44
CA SER A 460 54.01 9.09 -24.85
C SER A 460 55.22 8.86 -25.75
N ASN A 461 55.26 7.71 -26.44
CA ASN A 461 56.01 7.59 -27.69
C ASN A 461 55.28 6.63 -28.64
N THR A 462 54.79 7.19 -29.74
CA THR A 462 54.17 6.47 -30.86
C THR A 462 55.22 5.75 -31.70
N MET A 463 54.94 4.52 -32.12
CA MET A 463 55.39 4.01 -33.43
C MET A 463 54.35 3.05 -34.01
N PHE A 464 53.87 3.36 -35.22
CA PHE A 464 53.24 2.40 -36.12
C PHE A 464 54.30 1.50 -36.75
N ALA A 465 54.08 0.18 -36.86
CA ALA A 465 54.38 -0.58 -38.08
C ALA A 465 53.93 -2.07 -38.03
N ALA A 466 53.38 -2.52 -39.16
CA ALA A 466 53.47 -3.86 -39.74
C ALA A 466 52.97 -5.11 -38.97
N MET A 467 51.83 -5.64 -39.43
CA MET A 467 51.61 -7.08 -39.53
C MET A 467 52.47 -7.69 -40.65
N PRO A 468 52.80 -8.99 -40.56
CA PRO A 468 52.79 -9.88 -41.71
C PRO A 468 51.77 -11.03 -41.52
N ALA A 469 51.25 -11.55 -42.63
CA ALA A 469 50.15 -12.53 -42.64
C ALA A 469 50.59 -13.95 -43.08
N THR A 470 49.73 -14.93 -42.78
CA THR A 470 49.69 -16.33 -43.32
C THR A 470 50.71 -17.31 -42.70
N GLN A 471 50.45 -18.63 -42.53
CA GLN A 471 49.46 -19.56 -43.13
C GLN A 471 48.82 -20.56 -42.11
N SER A 472 47.80 -21.31 -42.58
CA SER A 472 46.98 -22.35 -41.94
C SER A 472 47.68 -23.72 -41.72
N SER A 473 47.43 -24.49 -40.63
CA SER A 473 46.44 -25.61 -40.48
C SER A 473 46.96 -26.61 -39.40
N PRO A 474 46.26 -27.71 -38.98
CA PRO A 474 44.86 -27.87 -38.53
C PRO A 474 44.69 -28.67 -37.18
N PHE A 475 43.49 -28.60 -36.57
CA PHE A 475 42.83 -29.55 -35.62
C PHE A 475 43.58 -30.26 -34.45
N ALA A 476 43.09 -30.03 -33.22
CA ALA A 476 42.89 -31.06 -32.17
C ALA A 476 41.84 -30.59 -31.12
N PRO A 477 40.92 -31.44 -30.61
CA PRO A 477 39.93 -31.07 -29.59
C PRO A 477 40.46 -31.23 -28.14
N PRO A 478 39.92 -30.49 -27.15
CA PRO A 478 40.30 -30.62 -25.73
C PRO A 478 39.72 -31.91 -25.08
N PRO A 479 40.39 -32.46 -24.04
CA PRO A 479 40.04 -33.75 -23.46
C PRO A 479 38.83 -33.70 -22.51
N GLN A 480 38.08 -34.81 -22.46
CA GLN A 480 37.04 -35.03 -21.45
C GLN A 480 37.61 -35.55 -20.13
N PRO A 481 37.08 -35.12 -18.96
CA PRO A 481 37.44 -35.71 -17.67
C PRO A 481 36.72 -37.05 -17.44
N THR A 482 37.50 -38.11 -17.20
CA THR A 482 37.00 -39.46 -16.92
C THR A 482 36.62 -39.62 -15.44
N PHE A 483 35.39 -40.08 -15.17
CA PHE A 483 35.00 -40.58 -13.84
C PHE A 483 35.35 -42.07 -13.67
N SER A 484 35.79 -42.46 -12.46
CA SER A 484 35.75 -43.84 -11.97
C SER A 484 35.76 -43.86 -10.42
N PRO A 485 35.21 -44.91 -9.77
CA PRO A 485 34.62 -44.77 -8.44
C PRO A 485 35.48 -45.31 -7.27
N ALA A 486 35.20 -44.81 -6.07
CA ALA A 486 35.66 -45.34 -4.78
C ALA A 486 34.44 -45.46 -3.85
N SER A 487 33.92 -46.67 -3.62
CA SER A 487 34.29 -47.60 -2.54
C SER A 487 33.70 -47.23 -1.17
N THR A 488 32.66 -47.96 -0.76
CA THR A 488 32.07 -47.99 0.59
C THR A 488 33.06 -48.46 1.65
N SER A 489 33.06 -47.86 2.85
CA SER A 489 32.66 -48.58 4.09
C SER A 489 32.65 -47.72 5.37
N GLN A 490 31.81 -48.13 6.33
CA GLN A 490 31.82 -47.88 7.78
C GLN A 490 31.57 -46.45 8.31
N ALA A 491 30.40 -46.30 8.95
CA ALA A 491 30.10 -45.28 9.95
C ALA A 491 30.15 -45.90 11.36
N THR A 492 30.74 -45.21 12.32
CA THR A 492 30.78 -45.59 13.75
C THR A 492 29.80 -44.78 14.58
N THR A 493 29.15 -45.43 15.54
CA THR A 493 28.08 -44.89 16.38
C THR A 493 28.61 -44.15 17.62
N ALA A 494 27.98 -43.02 17.97
CA ALA A 494 28.07 -42.42 19.31
C ALA A 494 26.74 -41.75 19.73
N GLN A 495 26.07 -42.47 20.63
CA GLN A 495 24.92 -42.16 21.50
C GLN A 495 24.42 -40.70 21.66
N ALA A 496 23.09 -40.53 21.59
CA ALA A 496 22.36 -39.41 22.18
C ALA A 496 21.61 -39.88 23.44
N GLN A 497 21.58 -39.06 24.51
CA GLN A 497 20.89 -39.38 25.77
C GLN A 497 19.44 -38.88 25.75
N GLN A 498 18.51 -39.70 26.24
CA GLN A 498 17.10 -39.36 26.41
C GLN A 498 16.82 -38.80 27.81
N PHE A 499 15.96 -37.78 27.89
CA PHE A 499 15.28 -37.37 29.14
C PHE A 499 13.79 -37.70 29.06
N ALA A 500 13.22 -38.18 30.17
CA ALA A 500 11.83 -38.64 30.25
C ALA A 500 10.91 -37.62 30.95
N PRO A 501 9.62 -37.50 30.57
CA PRO A 501 8.65 -36.62 31.23
C PRO A 501 7.97 -37.26 32.46
N PRO A 502 7.54 -36.45 33.46
CA PRO A 502 6.81 -36.93 34.65
C PRO A 502 5.29 -37.15 34.40
N PRO A 503 4.58 -37.88 35.30
CA PRO A 503 3.25 -38.42 35.01
C PRO A 503 2.07 -37.46 35.28
N THR A 504 1.01 -37.59 34.50
CA THR A 504 -0.26 -36.85 34.64
C THR A 504 -1.28 -37.66 35.45
N GLN A 505 -1.92 -37.06 36.47
CA GLN A 505 -3.09 -37.65 37.14
C GLN A 505 -4.40 -37.27 36.44
N GLN A 506 -5.35 -38.18 36.43
CA GLN A 506 -6.68 -38.00 35.84
C GLN A 506 -7.66 -37.33 36.82
N PHE A 507 -8.52 -36.46 36.30
CA PHE A 507 -9.79 -36.09 36.94
C PHE A 507 -10.94 -36.25 35.95
N ALA A 508 -12.10 -36.70 36.44
CA ALA A 508 -13.27 -37.04 35.61
C ALA A 508 -14.18 -35.82 35.33
N PRO A 509 -14.90 -35.79 34.19
CA PRO A 509 -15.78 -34.68 33.85
C PRO A 509 -17.14 -34.74 34.57
N PRO A 510 -17.71 -33.60 35.00
CA PRO A 510 -19.13 -33.48 35.38
C PRO A 510 -20.05 -33.42 34.13
N PRO A 511 -21.37 -33.63 34.27
CA PRO A 511 -22.24 -33.95 33.14
C PRO A 511 -22.65 -32.75 32.28
N THR A 512 -22.78 -33.00 30.98
CA THR A 512 -23.35 -32.08 29.98
C THR A 512 -24.83 -31.79 30.24
N GLN A 513 -25.23 -30.53 30.16
CA GLN A 513 -26.59 -30.12 29.82
C GLN A 513 -26.59 -29.40 28.47
N SER A 514 -27.58 -29.72 27.64
CA SER A 514 -27.79 -29.17 26.30
C SER A 514 -28.37 -27.76 26.34
N LEU A 515 -27.81 -26.86 25.53
CA LEU A 515 -28.48 -25.63 25.12
C LEU A 515 -28.41 -25.48 23.60
N ASP A 516 -29.38 -26.09 22.91
CA ASP A 516 -29.79 -25.66 21.59
C ASP A 516 -30.43 -24.27 21.71
N GLN A 517 -29.77 -23.24 21.17
CA GLN A 517 -30.36 -22.08 20.46
C GLN A 517 -29.28 -21.00 20.24
N ALA A 518 -28.66 -21.03 19.06
CA ALA A 518 -27.99 -19.84 18.53
C ALA A 518 -29.07 -18.84 18.10
N GLN A 519 -29.28 -17.77 18.89
CA GLN A 519 -30.16 -16.68 18.48
C GLN A 519 -29.42 -15.80 17.48
N HIS A 520 -29.82 -15.89 16.20
CA HIS A 520 -29.44 -14.89 15.20
C HIS A 520 -29.94 -13.51 15.66
N PHE A 521 -29.02 -12.57 15.88
CA PHE A 521 -29.38 -11.18 16.08
C PHE A 521 -29.88 -10.59 14.76
N SER A 522 -31.20 -10.50 14.63
CA SER A 522 -31.81 -9.60 13.64
C SER A 522 -31.74 -8.17 14.20
N PRO A 523 -31.22 -7.18 13.46
CA PRO A 523 -31.37 -5.78 13.85
C PRO A 523 -32.87 -5.43 13.96
N PRO A 524 -33.24 -4.38 14.73
CA PRO A 524 -34.64 -4.01 14.92
C PRO A 524 -35.34 -3.82 13.56
N PRO A 525 -36.60 -4.26 13.42
CA PRO A 525 -37.26 -4.30 12.14
C PRO A 525 -37.31 -2.90 11.53
N THR A 526 -36.75 -2.76 10.33
CA THR A 526 -37.08 -1.66 9.42
C THR A 526 -38.56 -1.76 9.08
N GLN A 527 -39.40 -1.16 9.93
CA GLN A 527 -40.78 -0.91 9.56
C GLN A 527 -40.76 -0.09 8.27
N GLY A 528 -41.39 -0.63 7.22
CA GLY A 528 -41.63 0.07 5.97
C GLY A 528 -42.58 1.23 6.19
N GLN A 529 -42.07 2.32 6.77
CA GLN A 529 -42.76 3.58 6.98
C GLN A 529 -42.22 4.60 5.97
N GLN A 530 -42.90 4.73 4.84
CA GLN A 530 -42.87 5.95 4.04
C GLN A 530 -43.51 7.08 4.86
N PHE A 531 -42.74 7.79 5.70
CA PHE A 531 -43.25 8.98 6.37
C PHE A 531 -42.30 10.17 6.32
N ALA A 532 -42.93 11.34 6.22
CA ALA A 532 -42.35 12.65 5.98
C ALA A 532 -41.63 13.22 7.22
N PRO A 533 -40.75 14.24 7.06
CA PRO A 533 -40.15 14.94 8.19
C PRO A 533 -41.21 15.58 9.11
N PRO A 534 -40.88 15.76 10.41
CA PRO A 534 -41.81 16.29 11.41
C PRO A 534 -42.21 17.76 11.12
N PRO A 535 -43.37 18.23 11.64
CA PRO A 535 -43.88 19.56 11.35
C PRO A 535 -42.96 20.65 11.89
N MET A 536 -42.66 21.65 11.06
CA MET A 536 -42.00 22.88 11.51
C MET A 536 -42.88 23.58 12.55
N GLN A 537 -42.38 23.72 13.78
CA GLN A 537 -42.92 24.71 14.71
C GLN A 537 -42.48 26.10 14.26
N THR A 538 -43.36 26.81 13.56
CA THR A 538 -43.16 28.23 13.26
C THR A 538 -43.30 29.06 14.54
N GLN A 539 -42.19 29.38 15.19
CA GLN A 539 -42.16 30.58 16.04
C GLN A 539 -42.10 31.82 15.15
N GLN A 540 -43.25 32.49 15.01
CA GLN A 540 -43.31 33.82 14.42
C GLN A 540 -42.58 34.81 15.34
N PHE A 541 -41.37 35.23 14.96
CA PHE A 541 -40.81 36.50 15.44
C PHE A 541 -41.37 37.62 14.56
N ALA A 542 -42.15 38.51 15.17
CA ALA A 542 -42.67 39.70 14.49
C ALA A 542 -41.53 40.70 14.23
N PRO A 543 -41.53 41.39 13.07
CA PRO A 543 -40.51 42.39 12.77
C PRO A 543 -40.74 43.69 13.58
N PRO A 544 -39.69 44.30 14.17
CA PRO A 544 -39.78 45.67 14.69
C PRO A 544 -39.92 46.69 13.53
N PRO A 545 -40.54 47.86 13.77
CA PRO A 545 -41.02 48.73 12.71
C PRO A 545 -39.93 49.58 12.05
N THR A 546 -40.06 49.79 10.74
CA THR A 546 -39.29 50.77 9.97
C THR A 546 -39.69 52.20 10.32
N GLN A 547 -38.69 53.07 10.55
CA GLN A 547 -38.83 54.52 10.37
C GLN A 547 -37.79 54.99 9.36
N GLU A 548 -38.23 55.76 8.37
CA GLU A 548 -37.40 56.31 7.30
C GLU A 548 -36.88 57.72 7.63
N GLN A 549 -36.06 58.24 6.70
CA GLN A 549 -35.72 59.65 6.44
C GLN A 549 -34.43 60.16 7.15
N PRO A 550 -33.71 61.16 6.58
CA PRO A 550 -32.85 60.94 5.40
C PRO A 550 -31.49 61.67 5.50
N PHE A 551 -30.46 61.30 4.70
CA PHE A 551 -29.25 62.14 4.59
C PHE A 551 -28.64 62.20 3.18
N ALA A 552 -28.10 63.38 2.86
CA ALA A 552 -27.51 63.77 1.58
C ALA A 552 -26.00 64.14 1.74
N PRO A 553 -25.18 64.15 0.65
CA PRO A 553 -23.70 64.28 0.68
C PRO A 553 -23.24 65.77 0.81
N PRO A 554 -21.95 66.13 1.12
CA PRO A 554 -20.71 65.83 0.33
C PRO A 554 -19.40 65.85 1.20
N PRO A 555 -18.15 66.22 0.75
CA PRO A 555 -17.49 66.29 -0.57
C PRO A 555 -16.09 65.58 -0.68
N ASN A 556 -15.46 65.64 -1.87
CA ASN A 556 -14.13 65.11 -2.24
C ASN A 556 -12.90 65.77 -1.56
N GLN A 557 -11.77 65.04 -1.50
CA GLN A 557 -10.44 65.56 -1.87
C GLN A 557 -9.42 64.46 -2.27
N THR A 558 -8.51 64.80 -3.19
CA THR A 558 -7.51 63.93 -3.83
C THR A 558 -6.11 64.03 -3.21
N THR A 559 -5.38 62.91 -3.05
CA THR A 559 -3.91 62.90 -3.16
C THR A 559 -3.28 61.52 -3.45
N THR A 560 -2.36 61.54 -4.41
CA THR A 560 -1.19 60.68 -4.66
C THR A 560 -0.74 59.64 -3.63
N GLN A 561 -0.31 58.47 -4.11
CA GLN A 561 0.78 57.69 -3.49
C GLN A 561 1.98 57.59 -4.44
N GLN A 562 3.19 57.79 -3.90
CA GLN A 562 4.48 57.45 -4.52
C GLN A 562 5.22 56.46 -3.60
N PRO A 563 6.05 55.55 -4.15
CA PRO A 563 6.89 54.62 -3.38
C PRO A 563 8.31 55.17 -3.14
N PRO A 564 8.98 54.76 -2.04
CA PRO A 564 10.45 54.73 -1.96
C PRO A 564 11.00 53.48 -1.23
N ASN A 565 12.27 53.05 -1.35
CA ASN A 565 13.33 53.45 -2.29
C ASN A 565 14.43 52.37 -2.42
N THR A 566 15.22 52.47 -3.49
CA THR A 566 16.44 51.72 -3.79
C THR A 566 17.71 52.32 -3.17
N LEU A 567 18.85 51.60 -3.26
CA LEU A 567 20.20 52.17 -3.21
C LEU A 567 20.94 51.94 -4.55
N HIS A 568 21.87 52.84 -4.88
CA HIS A 568 22.44 53.07 -6.22
C HIS A 568 23.75 52.33 -6.56
N GLN A 569 24.00 52.07 -7.85
CA GLN A 569 25.01 52.76 -8.71
C GLN A 569 24.99 52.14 -10.15
N GLN A 570 24.74 52.86 -11.27
CA GLN A 570 25.46 53.93 -12.01
C GLN A 570 26.44 53.41 -13.11
N PHE A 571 26.09 53.52 -14.41
CA PHE A 571 26.81 54.24 -15.50
C PHE A 571 26.34 53.90 -16.95
N ALA A 572 26.92 54.56 -17.97
CA ALA A 572 26.27 55.02 -19.23
C ALA A 572 26.56 54.20 -20.53
N PRO A 573 25.91 54.49 -21.69
CA PRO A 573 25.84 53.62 -22.88
C PRO A 573 26.62 54.10 -24.14
N PRO A 574 26.69 53.26 -25.19
CA PRO A 574 26.31 53.65 -26.58
C PRO A 574 25.55 52.50 -27.33
N GLN A 575 24.89 52.61 -28.50
CA GLN A 575 24.46 53.72 -29.40
C GLN A 575 23.26 53.24 -30.31
N GLN A 576 22.99 53.88 -31.46
CA GLN A 576 21.93 53.53 -32.45
C GLN A 576 22.50 53.10 -33.82
N ALA A 577 21.78 52.27 -34.59
CA ALA A 577 21.75 52.31 -36.07
C ALA A 577 20.59 51.50 -36.69
N GLY A 578 20.11 51.95 -37.86
CA GLY A 578 19.26 51.27 -38.85
C GLY A 578 19.17 52.18 -40.10
N PRO A 579 18.24 51.99 -41.07
CA PRO A 579 17.64 50.78 -41.66
C PRO A 579 17.76 50.77 -43.23
N ALA A 580 17.36 49.68 -43.93
CA ALA A 580 17.02 49.55 -45.39
C ALA A 580 17.21 48.08 -45.86
N GLN A 581 16.60 47.51 -46.92
CA GLN A 581 15.61 47.95 -47.92
C GLN A 581 14.85 46.74 -48.56
N LYS A 582 13.87 47.07 -49.42
CA LYS A 582 12.93 46.30 -50.31
C LYS A 582 13.58 45.12 -51.10
N GLN A 583 12.88 44.19 -51.79
CA GLN A 583 11.74 44.37 -52.71
C GLN A 583 11.15 43.03 -53.29
N SER A 584 9.82 42.97 -53.59
CA SER A 584 9.09 42.16 -54.63
C SER A 584 9.27 40.63 -54.79
N GLY A 585 8.30 39.82 -55.26
CA GLY A 585 6.91 40.02 -55.71
C GLY A 585 6.39 38.86 -56.62
N LEU A 586 5.08 38.87 -56.97
CA LEU A 586 4.31 37.94 -57.87
C LEU A 586 3.98 36.53 -57.28
N ARG A 587 2.73 36.02 -57.20
CA ARG A 587 1.59 35.79 -58.14
C ARG A 587 1.82 34.70 -59.20
N GLY A 588 1.04 33.60 -59.17
CA GLY A 588 0.71 32.84 -60.39
C GLY A 588 0.25 31.37 -60.29
N LEU A 589 -1.08 31.15 -60.33
CA LEU A 589 -1.82 30.20 -61.20
C LEU A 589 -1.70 28.64 -61.09
N MET A 590 -2.89 28.00 -61.20
CA MET A 590 -3.25 26.74 -61.91
C MET A 590 -2.53 25.42 -61.53
N SER A 591 -3.18 24.39 -60.99
CA SER A 591 -4.28 23.51 -61.48
C SER A 591 -3.83 22.24 -62.24
N SER A 592 -4.32 21.09 -61.76
CA SER A 592 -4.58 19.82 -62.50
C SER A 592 -3.47 19.12 -63.30
N ALA A 593 -3.18 17.86 -62.96
CA ALA A 593 -3.31 16.72 -63.88
C ALA A 593 -3.25 15.36 -63.14
N GLN A 594 -4.12 14.42 -63.53
CA GLN A 594 -3.97 12.98 -63.27
C GLN A 594 -3.50 12.28 -64.56
N LYS A 595 -3.08 11.00 -64.45
CA LYS A 595 -2.99 10.00 -65.55
C LYS A 595 -1.84 10.23 -66.57
N HIS A 596 -1.31 9.23 -67.29
CA HIS A 596 -1.65 7.80 -67.48
C HIS A 596 -0.41 6.96 -67.92
N LEU A 597 -0.65 5.69 -68.31
CA LEU A 597 0.24 4.67 -68.94
C LEU A 597 1.04 3.74 -68.00
N GLY A 598 1.15 2.43 -68.25
CA GLY A 598 0.47 1.60 -69.26
C GLY A 598 1.28 0.39 -69.77
N GLU A 599 0.93 -0.81 -69.30
CA GLU A 599 0.97 -2.15 -69.96
C GLU A 599 2.19 -2.66 -70.77
N ALA A 600 2.70 -3.86 -70.40
CA ALA A 600 3.04 -5.02 -71.27
C ALA A 600 3.86 -6.10 -70.49
N VAL A 601 3.97 -7.38 -70.91
CA VAL A 601 2.96 -8.46 -71.00
C VAL A 601 3.67 -9.84 -71.05
N ALA A 602 3.13 -10.84 -70.34
CA ALA A 602 3.23 -12.32 -70.47
C ALA A 602 4.58 -13.08 -70.62
N ALA A 603 4.80 -14.07 -69.73
CA ALA A 603 4.84 -15.55 -69.98
C ALA A 603 5.73 -16.30 -68.95
N GLY A 604 5.36 -17.44 -68.34
CA GLY A 604 4.07 -18.15 -68.27
C GLY A 604 4.18 -19.54 -67.61
N ARG A 605 3.06 -20.10 -67.12
CA ARG A 605 2.74 -21.54 -66.83
C ARG A 605 3.59 -22.30 -65.78
N GLU A 606 3.10 -23.32 -65.04
CA GLU A 606 1.79 -23.91 -64.63
C GLU A 606 2.14 -24.90 -63.46
N ALA A 607 1.28 -25.46 -62.60
CA ALA A 607 -0.18 -25.61 -62.47
C ALA A 607 -0.58 -25.61 -60.95
N ALA A 608 -1.83 -25.37 -60.54
CA ALA A 608 -2.91 -26.33 -60.17
C ALA A 608 -2.68 -27.17 -58.87
N THR A 609 -3.64 -27.38 -57.95
CA THR A 609 -5.13 -27.42 -58.05
C THR A 609 -5.91 -26.86 -56.81
N HIS A 610 -7.22 -26.61 -57.02
CA HIS A 610 -8.31 -26.27 -56.06
C HIS A 610 -8.47 -27.20 -54.82
N GLY A 611 -9.26 -26.89 -53.76
CA GLY A 611 -10.04 -25.68 -53.41
C GLY A 611 -11.13 -25.91 -52.31
N ASN A 612 -11.76 -24.83 -51.84
CA ASN A 612 -13.02 -24.68 -51.05
C ASN A 612 -13.34 -25.50 -49.77
N ASN A 613 -13.59 -24.74 -48.67
CA ASN A 613 -14.73 -24.73 -47.72
C ASN A 613 -15.91 -25.75 -47.89
N PRO A 614 -16.77 -26.06 -46.87
CA PRO A 614 -16.96 -25.37 -45.57
C PRO A 614 -17.31 -26.23 -44.31
N ASN A 615 -17.65 -25.51 -43.23
CA ASN A 615 -18.35 -25.88 -41.97
C ASN A 615 -19.66 -26.69 -42.15
N PRO A 616 -20.12 -27.46 -41.13
CA PRO A 616 -21.55 -27.41 -40.78
C PRO A 616 -21.90 -27.46 -39.27
N GLN A 617 -23.04 -26.84 -38.93
CA GLN A 617 -23.74 -26.95 -37.64
C GLN A 617 -24.83 -28.04 -37.65
N GLN A 618 -25.10 -28.61 -36.46
CA GLN A 618 -26.38 -29.14 -35.94
C GLN A 618 -27.25 -30.14 -36.76
N GLN A 619 -27.68 -31.25 -36.13
CA GLN A 619 -28.99 -31.40 -35.43
C GLN A 619 -29.58 -32.85 -35.47
N GLN A 620 -30.42 -33.17 -34.48
CA GLN A 620 -31.36 -34.31 -34.35
C GLN A 620 -30.73 -35.71 -34.14
N GLN A 621 -30.98 -36.47 -33.05
CA GLN A 621 -32.20 -36.93 -32.33
C GLN A 621 -32.76 -38.30 -32.80
N GLN A 622 -33.33 -39.03 -31.83
CA GLN A 622 -34.08 -40.31 -31.94
C GLN A 622 -33.23 -41.60 -32.04
N GLN A 623 -33.55 -42.74 -31.37
CA GLN A 623 -34.43 -43.00 -30.21
C GLN A 623 -34.22 -44.45 -29.70
N GLN A 624 -34.89 -44.82 -28.58
CA GLN A 624 -35.16 -46.21 -28.10
C GLN A 624 -33.93 -46.99 -27.55
N GLN A 625 -33.96 -47.85 -26.52
CA GLN A 625 -34.85 -48.28 -25.41
C GLN A 625 -34.14 -49.57 -24.89
N GLN A 626 -33.58 -49.61 -23.68
CA GLN A 626 -34.05 -50.41 -22.51
C GLN A 626 -33.88 -51.96 -22.60
N PRO A 627 -33.87 -52.70 -21.47
CA PRO A 627 -33.28 -52.42 -20.14
C PRO A 627 -32.51 -53.65 -19.57
N LEU A 628 -31.95 -53.56 -18.34
CA LEU A 628 -31.99 -54.61 -17.29
C LEU A 628 -31.24 -54.16 -16.00
N GLN A 629 -31.75 -54.58 -14.83
CA GLN A 629 -31.17 -54.40 -13.49
C GLN A 629 -30.74 -55.80 -12.90
N PRO A 630 -30.45 -55.97 -11.60
CA PRO A 630 -29.37 -55.40 -10.77
C PRO A 630 -28.52 -56.50 -10.06
N GLY A 631 -27.42 -56.16 -9.38
CA GLY A 631 -26.91 -57.06 -8.31
C GLY A 631 -25.49 -56.89 -7.75
N ALA A 632 -25.40 -57.11 -6.43
CA ALA A 632 -24.27 -57.62 -5.63
C ALA A 632 -23.07 -56.70 -5.22
N LYS A 633 -22.86 -56.64 -3.89
CA LYS A 633 -21.58 -56.34 -3.19
C LYS A 633 -20.73 -57.62 -3.08
N PRO A 634 -19.40 -57.51 -2.86
CA PRO A 634 -18.79 -57.64 -1.51
C PRO A 634 -17.74 -56.52 -1.26
N SER A 635 -17.37 -56.02 -0.06
CA SER A 635 -17.20 -56.49 1.34
C SER A 635 -15.84 -57.13 1.70
N GLY A 636 -15.01 -56.39 2.47
CA GLY A 636 -13.72 -56.79 3.07
C GLY A 636 -12.63 -55.71 2.86
N ALA A 637 -12.33 -54.81 3.80
CA ALA A 637 -11.51 -54.95 5.04
C ALA A 637 -10.02 -55.27 4.76
N SER A 638 -9.00 -54.68 5.41
CA SER A 638 -8.95 -53.93 6.68
C SER A 638 -7.84 -52.86 6.72
N ALA A 639 -8.06 -51.91 7.64
CA ALA A 639 -7.33 -50.72 8.07
C ALA A 639 -5.87 -50.86 8.57
N LEU A 640 -5.17 -49.72 8.57
CA LEU A 640 -4.37 -49.23 9.72
C LEU A 640 -4.23 -47.70 9.65
N ALA A 641 -4.23 -47.03 10.81
CA ALA A 641 -4.42 -45.59 10.94
C ALA A 641 -3.22 -44.88 11.60
N THR A 642 -3.02 -43.59 11.30
CA THR A 642 -2.22 -42.69 12.15
C THR A 642 -2.88 -41.32 12.28
N LYS A 643 -2.85 -40.82 13.52
CA LYS A 643 -3.57 -39.67 14.11
C LYS A 643 -3.42 -38.33 13.36
N PHE A 644 -4.54 -37.58 13.29
CA PHE A 644 -4.52 -36.11 13.37
C PHE A 644 -4.65 -35.67 14.83
N GLY A 645 -3.96 -34.60 15.20
CA GLY A 645 -4.13 -33.91 16.49
C GLY A 645 -4.27 -32.42 16.23
N GLY A 646 -5.48 -31.88 16.37
CA GLY A 646 -5.74 -30.44 16.35
C GLY A 646 -5.63 -29.85 17.76
N ILE A 647 -4.95 -28.72 17.89
CA ILE A 647 -4.91 -27.94 19.14
C ILE A 647 -5.95 -26.82 19.00
N VAL A 648 -6.92 -26.80 19.92
CA VAL A 648 -7.92 -25.73 20.04
C VAL A 648 -7.41 -24.68 21.02
N GLY A 649 -7.55 -23.40 20.66
CA GLY A 649 -7.08 -22.27 21.48
C GLY A 649 -7.88 -22.09 22.77
N GLY A 650 -7.19 -21.70 23.84
CA GLY A 650 -7.82 -21.31 25.10
C GLY A 650 -8.06 -19.80 25.17
N GLY A 651 -9.33 -19.39 25.25
CA GLY A 651 -9.69 -18.03 25.65
C GLY A 651 -9.68 -17.89 27.17
N PHE A 652 -9.06 -16.83 27.69
CA PHE A 652 -9.08 -16.50 29.11
C PHE A 652 -10.14 -15.44 29.41
N HIS A 653 -11.14 -15.79 30.20
CA HIS A 653 -11.98 -14.84 30.93
C HIS A 653 -11.33 -14.55 32.30
N MET A 654 -11.21 -13.27 32.66
CA MET A 654 -10.85 -12.81 34.01
C MET A 654 -12.08 -12.20 34.68
N ALA A 655 -12.67 -12.92 35.63
CA ALA A 655 -13.76 -12.41 36.46
C ALA A 655 -13.21 -11.60 37.66
N GLN A 656 -13.92 -10.54 38.05
CA GLN A 656 -13.67 -9.82 39.29
C GLN A 656 -14.16 -10.62 40.50
N GLU A 657 -13.36 -10.69 41.56
CA GLU A 657 -13.88 -10.95 42.92
C GLU A 657 -13.49 -9.82 43.89
N ARG A 658 -14.51 -9.28 44.57
CA ARG A 658 -14.35 -8.43 45.77
C ARG A 658 -14.71 -9.25 47.00
N LEU A 659 -13.78 -9.41 47.94
CA LEU A 659 -14.01 -9.69 49.36
C LEU A 659 -12.76 -9.28 50.15
N GLY A 660 -12.80 -8.95 51.44
CA GLY A 660 -13.96 -9.08 52.34
C GLY A 660 -13.68 -8.99 53.85
N SER A 661 -12.55 -8.42 54.30
CA SER A 661 -12.26 -8.01 55.69
C SER A 661 -12.03 -9.08 56.80
N LYS A 662 -11.25 -8.64 57.82
CA LYS A 662 -11.06 -9.17 59.20
C LYS A 662 -10.13 -10.38 59.40
N LYS A 663 -9.39 -10.51 60.52
CA LYS A 663 -8.75 -9.57 61.49
C LYS A 663 -7.91 -10.42 62.48
N GLN A 664 -7.00 -9.78 63.25
CA GLN A 664 -6.24 -10.35 64.40
C GLN A 664 -5.13 -11.36 64.05
N SER A 665 -3.98 -11.44 64.75
CA SER A 665 -3.46 -10.66 65.90
C SER A 665 -1.94 -10.88 66.08
N GLY A 666 -1.20 -9.93 66.67
CA GLY A 666 0.13 -10.20 67.26
C GLY A 666 1.21 -9.15 67.01
N ALA A 667 1.26 -8.11 67.86
CA ALA A 667 2.44 -7.26 68.08
C ALA A 667 3.35 -7.93 69.17
N PRO A 668 4.53 -7.42 69.61
CA PRO A 668 4.99 -6.01 69.52
C PRO A 668 6.51 -5.75 69.31
N GLY A 669 6.88 -4.46 69.21
CA GLY A 669 8.16 -3.96 69.74
C GLY A 669 8.88 -2.87 68.91
N GLY A 670 9.04 -1.67 69.49
CA GLY A 670 10.15 -0.75 69.12
C GLY A 670 9.81 0.51 68.31
N ALA A 671 9.24 1.52 68.98
CA ALA A 671 9.35 2.94 68.60
C ALA A 671 10.45 3.61 69.49
N PRO A 672 10.68 4.95 69.55
CA PRO A 672 10.02 6.06 68.84
C PRO A 672 10.94 7.24 68.39
N GLY A 673 10.32 8.27 67.80
CA GLY A 673 10.81 9.67 67.76
C GLY A 673 10.64 10.30 66.38
N GLY A 674 9.94 11.42 66.16
CA GLY A 674 9.20 12.33 67.04
C GLY A 674 9.33 13.76 66.46
N SER A 675 8.35 14.31 65.75
CA SER A 675 7.09 14.92 66.22
C SER A 675 7.13 16.46 66.09
N ARG A 676 5.96 17.08 65.82
CA ARG A 676 5.69 18.52 65.54
C ARG A 676 6.07 18.99 64.12
N GLY A 677 5.24 19.75 63.38
CA GLY A 677 3.81 20.04 63.55
C GLY A 677 3.39 21.43 63.04
N ILE A 678 2.14 21.50 62.54
CA ILE A 678 1.23 22.66 62.50
C ILE A 678 1.36 23.64 61.30
N ASP A 679 0.28 23.61 60.51
CA ASP A 679 -0.45 24.65 59.74
C ASP A 679 -0.03 25.18 58.34
N ASP A 680 -1.12 25.52 57.62
CA ASP A 680 -1.35 26.30 56.38
C ASP A 680 -1.19 25.68 54.96
N GLU A 681 -2.26 25.89 54.17
CA GLU A 681 -2.48 25.65 52.73
C GLU A 681 -1.82 26.74 51.83
N PRO A 682 -1.87 26.69 50.46
CA PRO A 682 -2.40 25.66 49.56
C PRO A 682 -1.42 25.23 48.43
N GLY A 683 -1.78 24.22 47.63
CA GLY A 683 -1.03 23.89 46.40
C GLY A 683 -1.70 22.84 45.48
N HIS A 684 -2.03 23.23 44.25
CA HIS A 684 -2.35 22.30 43.16
C HIS A 684 -1.10 21.52 42.72
N GLU A 685 -1.25 20.23 42.42
CA GLU A 685 -0.86 19.64 41.13
C GLU A 685 -1.32 18.17 41.03
N GLY A 686 -1.90 17.81 39.88
CA GLY A 686 -2.28 16.42 39.56
C GLY A 686 -1.24 15.79 38.64
N GLY A 687 -0.66 14.66 39.04
CA GLY A 687 0.43 14.03 38.30
C GLY A 687 -0.03 13.33 37.01
N GLU A 688 0.59 13.70 35.88
CA GLU A 688 0.54 12.93 34.64
C GLU A 688 1.40 11.67 34.73
N LEU A 689 0.90 10.56 34.19
CA LEU A 689 1.67 9.31 34.03
C LEU A 689 2.34 9.25 32.66
N SER A 690 3.33 10.11 32.43
CA SER A 690 4.28 9.90 31.32
C SER A 690 5.30 8.85 31.73
N ARG A 691 5.11 7.59 31.32
CA ARG A 691 6.13 6.55 31.44
C ARG A 691 7.08 6.62 30.25
N GLY A 692 8.11 7.45 30.39
CA GLY A 692 9.19 7.53 29.41
C GLY A 692 9.88 6.18 29.20
N PHE A 693 10.11 5.82 27.94
CA PHE A 693 11.22 4.95 27.59
C PHE A 693 12.50 5.72 27.92
N GLY A 694 13.32 5.19 28.82
CA GLY A 694 14.49 5.90 29.30
C GLY A 694 15.52 6.09 28.18
N ASP A 695 15.98 7.34 28.01
CA ASP A 695 17.20 7.66 27.27
C ASP A 695 18.37 6.84 27.82
N MET A 696 18.73 5.77 27.14
CA MET A 696 20.12 5.32 27.16
C MET A 696 20.92 6.26 26.26
N ASN A 697 21.28 7.40 26.85
CA ASN A 697 22.23 8.36 26.31
C ASN A 697 23.61 7.70 26.20
N LEU A 698 23.79 6.88 25.16
CA LEU A 698 25.07 6.34 24.73
C LEU A 698 25.90 7.53 24.25
N GLY A 699 26.82 7.96 25.12
CA GLY A 699 27.52 9.24 25.00
C GLY A 699 28.09 9.47 23.59
N GLN A 700 27.82 10.65 23.05
CA GLN A 700 28.37 11.07 21.76
C GLN A 700 29.91 10.96 21.76
N PRO A 701 30.53 10.32 20.75
CA PRO A 701 31.94 10.55 20.48
C PRO A 701 32.09 11.96 19.90
N HIS A 702 32.45 12.93 20.75
CA HIS A 702 32.84 14.25 20.29
C HIS A 702 34.06 14.15 19.35
N GLY A 703 33.88 14.51 18.08
CA GLY A 703 34.97 14.67 17.11
C GLY A 703 35.22 13.51 16.13
N GLY A 704 34.26 12.59 15.92
CA GLY A 704 34.33 11.60 14.84
C GLY A 704 33.80 12.11 13.51
N GLU A 705 34.40 11.69 12.40
CA GLU A 705 33.83 11.84 11.04
C GLU A 705 32.44 11.16 10.97
N PRO A 706 31.49 11.68 10.17
CA PRO A 706 30.20 11.03 9.95
C PRO A 706 30.36 9.57 9.53
N LEU A 707 29.57 8.67 10.12
CA LEU A 707 29.61 7.25 9.74
C LEU A 707 29.02 7.12 8.33
N THR A 708 29.82 6.60 7.41
CA THR A 708 29.43 6.29 6.03
C THR A 708 29.50 4.78 5.79
N TYR A 709 28.59 4.26 4.95
CA TYR A 709 28.52 2.87 4.47
C TYR A 709 28.13 2.83 2.98
N HIS A 710 28.24 1.69 2.32
CA HIS A 710 27.68 1.49 0.96
C HIS A 710 26.24 0.95 1.05
N GLU A 711 25.31 1.61 0.36
CA GLU A 711 23.90 1.24 0.24
C GLU A 711 23.65 0.57 -1.12
N TYR A 712 22.78 -0.44 -1.16
CA TYR A 712 22.43 -1.21 -2.35
C TYR A 712 20.92 -1.39 -2.49
N ASP A 713 20.40 -1.20 -3.69
CA ASP A 713 18.99 -1.45 -4.02
C ASP A 713 18.85 -2.25 -5.33
N ALA A 714 17.79 -3.06 -5.41
CA ALA A 714 17.28 -3.59 -6.66
C ALA A 714 16.22 -2.63 -7.21
N ASN A 715 16.47 -2.08 -8.40
CA ASN A 715 15.57 -1.24 -9.17
C ASN A 715 14.83 -2.10 -10.20
N ILE A 716 13.50 -2.02 -10.23
CA ILE A 716 12.61 -2.80 -11.08
C ILE A 716 11.79 -1.87 -11.98
N ARG A 717 11.84 -2.10 -13.30
CA ARG A 717 11.06 -1.39 -14.32
C ARG A 717 10.35 -2.39 -15.24
N PHE A 718 9.11 -2.12 -15.61
CA PHE A 718 8.36 -2.85 -16.65
C PHE A 718 7.20 -1.99 -17.22
N GLU A 719 6.61 -2.38 -18.34
CA GLU A 719 5.32 -1.83 -18.81
C GLU A 719 4.17 -2.50 -18.06
N ARG A 720 3.27 -1.69 -17.49
CA ARG A 720 2.12 -2.14 -16.67
C ARG A 720 1.23 -3.18 -17.37
N PHE A 721 1.26 -3.21 -18.70
CA PHE A 721 0.46 -4.08 -19.56
C PHE A 721 1.23 -5.20 -20.27
N ASP A 722 2.49 -5.50 -19.90
CA ASP A 722 3.29 -6.62 -20.45
C ASP A 722 2.50 -7.95 -20.50
N LEU A 723 1.66 -8.20 -19.49
CA LEU A 723 0.77 -9.36 -19.37
C LEU A 723 -0.72 -9.02 -19.53
N GLY A 724 -1.06 -8.03 -20.36
CA GLY A 724 -2.44 -7.60 -20.62
C GLY A 724 -3.14 -6.97 -19.40
N GLY A 725 -2.37 -6.25 -18.57
CA GLY A 725 -2.85 -5.56 -17.37
C GLY A 725 -3.12 -6.47 -16.18
N ARG A 726 -2.65 -7.72 -16.19
CA ARG A 726 -2.87 -8.67 -15.09
C ARG A 726 -1.98 -8.40 -13.88
N PRO A 727 -2.46 -8.71 -12.66
CA PRO A 727 -1.60 -8.69 -11.50
C PRO A 727 -0.57 -9.81 -11.53
N PHE A 728 0.64 -9.50 -11.06
CA PHE A 728 1.75 -10.43 -10.87
C PHE A 728 2.72 -9.83 -9.84
N THR A 729 3.50 -10.68 -9.17
CA THR A 729 4.51 -10.28 -8.19
C THR A 729 5.89 -10.56 -8.75
N ILE A 730 6.78 -9.56 -8.78
CA ILE A 730 8.22 -9.76 -8.99
C ILE A 730 8.86 -9.90 -7.61
N HIS A 731 9.34 -11.10 -7.28
CA HIS A 731 10.02 -11.40 -6.03
C HIS A 731 11.53 -11.18 -6.17
N ILE A 732 12.16 -10.58 -5.15
CA ILE A 732 13.60 -10.42 -5.04
C ILE A 732 14.13 -11.28 -3.88
N PHE A 733 15.17 -12.07 -4.12
CA PHE A 733 15.79 -12.97 -3.15
C PHE A 733 17.29 -12.71 -3.06
N ILE A 734 17.86 -12.92 -1.87
CA ILE A 734 19.31 -13.07 -1.66
C ILE A 734 19.56 -14.43 -1.01
N GLY A 735 20.35 -15.27 -1.69
CA GLY A 735 20.63 -16.65 -1.29
C GLY A 735 19.70 -17.67 -1.94
N ASP A 736 19.94 -18.95 -1.64
CA ASP A 736 19.17 -20.07 -2.21
C ASP A 736 17.70 -20.01 -1.75
N PHE A 737 16.77 -20.05 -2.69
CA PHE A 737 15.33 -20.04 -2.42
C PHE A 737 14.70 -21.38 -2.85
N ASN A 738 13.56 -21.74 -2.28
CA ASN A 738 12.86 -22.99 -2.57
C ASN A 738 12.42 -23.04 -4.06
N PRO A 739 12.67 -24.12 -4.81
CA PRO A 739 12.27 -24.20 -6.23
C PRO A 739 10.75 -24.25 -6.48
N ASP A 740 9.90 -24.51 -5.48
CA ASP A 740 8.43 -24.47 -5.66
C ASP A 740 7.89 -23.02 -5.65
N PRO A 741 7.36 -22.50 -6.77
CA PRO A 741 6.86 -21.12 -6.86
C PRO A 741 5.75 -20.79 -5.88
N LYS A 742 5.00 -21.80 -5.41
CA LYS A 742 3.96 -21.60 -4.41
C LYS A 742 4.51 -21.16 -3.07
N THR A 743 5.79 -21.39 -2.80
CA THR A 743 6.41 -21.03 -1.51
C THR A 743 7.08 -19.67 -1.51
N TRP A 744 7.29 -19.05 -2.69
CA TRP A 744 8.12 -17.85 -2.84
C TRP A 744 7.65 -16.62 -2.07
N MET A 745 6.34 -16.44 -1.90
CA MET A 745 5.79 -15.35 -1.07
C MET A 745 6.28 -15.44 0.38
N TRP A 746 6.51 -16.66 0.87
CA TRP A 746 6.89 -17.04 2.23
C TRP A 746 8.33 -17.55 2.34
N ASP A 747 9.16 -17.39 1.31
CA ASP A 747 10.56 -17.83 1.41
C ASP A 747 11.32 -16.92 2.37
N LYS A 748 12.09 -17.51 3.30
CA LYS A 748 12.90 -16.77 4.27
C LYS A 748 14.01 -15.92 3.63
N ASN A 749 14.41 -16.25 2.41
CA ASN A 749 15.45 -15.55 1.64
C ASN A 749 14.84 -14.53 0.66
N ARG A 750 13.51 -14.34 0.67
CA ARG A 750 12.82 -13.27 -0.06
C ARG A 750 13.00 -11.95 0.69
N VAL A 751 13.76 -11.04 0.10
CA VAL A 751 14.06 -9.71 0.65
C VAL A 751 12.86 -8.77 0.53
N GLY A 752 12.21 -8.78 -0.63
CA GLY A 752 11.14 -7.86 -1.02
C GLY A 752 10.41 -8.27 -2.30
N GLY A 753 9.63 -7.35 -2.86
CA GLY A 753 8.98 -7.53 -4.15
C GLY A 753 8.34 -6.26 -4.70
N VAL A 754 7.90 -6.34 -5.95
CA VAL A 754 7.08 -5.32 -6.61
C VAL A 754 5.87 -6.00 -7.26
N PHE A 755 4.68 -5.59 -6.86
CA PHE A 755 3.41 -6.09 -7.39
C PHE A 755 2.84 -5.17 -8.48
N ASN A 756 2.41 -5.74 -9.60
CA ASN A 756 1.66 -5.01 -10.62
C ASN A 756 0.18 -4.88 -10.24
N PHE A 757 -0.20 -3.87 -9.45
CA PHE A 757 -1.59 -3.73 -9.00
C PHE A 757 -2.53 -3.16 -10.09
N ALA A 758 -2.89 -4.03 -11.03
CA ALA A 758 -3.73 -3.73 -12.18
C ALA A 758 -4.96 -4.65 -12.26
N ALA A 759 -5.73 -4.54 -13.34
CA ALA A 759 -6.84 -5.44 -13.65
C ALA A 759 -6.78 -5.79 -15.15
N GLY A 760 -6.94 -7.09 -15.43
CA GLY A 760 -6.77 -7.62 -16.79
C GLY A 760 -7.87 -7.18 -17.76
N VAL A 761 -7.50 -7.06 -19.04
CA VAL A 761 -8.36 -6.57 -20.13
C VAL A 761 -9.47 -7.57 -20.54
N GLN A 762 -9.36 -8.86 -20.21
CA GLN A 762 -10.31 -9.91 -20.64
C GLN A 762 -11.34 -10.28 -19.55
N ARG A 763 -12.63 -10.16 -19.88
CA ARG A 763 -13.78 -10.56 -19.03
C ARG A 763 -14.27 -11.95 -19.41
N SER A 764 -14.76 -12.72 -18.43
CA SER A 764 -15.28 -14.07 -18.66
C SER A 764 -16.68 -14.13 -19.31
N ASP A 765 -17.35 -12.99 -19.45
CA ASP A 765 -18.70 -12.88 -20.04
C ASP A 765 -18.70 -12.88 -21.59
N GLY A 766 -17.52 -12.98 -22.22
CA GLY A 766 -17.38 -12.95 -23.67
C GLY A 766 -17.64 -11.57 -24.29
N SER A 767 -17.83 -10.53 -23.48
CA SER A 767 -17.81 -9.15 -23.96
C SER A 767 -16.38 -8.76 -24.34
N ALA A 768 -16.00 -9.12 -25.57
CA ALA A 768 -14.80 -8.59 -26.19
C ALA A 768 -14.93 -7.07 -26.20
N CYS A 769 -14.08 -6.38 -25.45
CA CYS A 769 -13.88 -4.96 -25.67
C CYS A 769 -13.36 -4.85 -27.11
N SER A 770 -14.07 -4.12 -27.97
CA SER A 770 -13.75 -4.02 -29.41
C SER A 770 -12.41 -3.33 -29.69
N ASN A 771 -11.73 -2.87 -28.64
CA ASN A 771 -10.41 -2.28 -28.60
C ASN A 771 -9.40 -3.07 -27.71
N CYS A 772 -9.67 -4.33 -27.32
CA CYS A 772 -8.74 -5.11 -26.47
C CYS A 772 -7.31 -5.19 -27.05
N GLU A 773 -7.16 -5.26 -28.38
CA GLU A 773 -5.85 -5.24 -29.05
C GLU A 773 -5.20 -3.84 -29.00
N GLN A 774 -5.99 -2.75 -29.03
CA GLN A 774 -5.50 -1.38 -28.84
C GLN A 774 -5.20 -1.03 -27.38
N GLN A 775 -5.76 -1.77 -26.42
CA GLN A 775 -5.41 -1.66 -25.00
C GLN A 775 -4.01 -2.23 -24.68
N GLN A 776 -3.39 -2.98 -25.60
CA GLN A 776 -1.99 -3.39 -25.48
C GLN A 776 -0.99 -2.29 -25.89
N GLU A 777 -1.46 -1.12 -26.35
CA GLU A 777 -0.61 0.01 -26.77
C GLU A 777 -0.29 1.00 -25.63
N ASP A 778 -0.77 0.77 -24.40
CA ASP A 778 -0.43 1.60 -23.24
C ASP A 778 0.98 1.28 -22.71
N HIS A 779 1.99 1.91 -23.32
CA HIS A 779 3.40 1.88 -22.91
C HIS A 779 3.68 2.62 -21.58
N THR A 780 2.78 2.48 -20.61
CA THR A 780 2.92 3.05 -19.25
C THR A 780 3.99 2.28 -18.50
N ILE A 781 5.18 2.86 -18.47
CA ILE A 781 6.29 2.37 -17.66
C ILE A 781 5.98 2.60 -16.18
N VAL A 782 6.07 1.52 -15.42
CA VAL A 782 5.99 1.54 -13.96
C VAL A 782 7.31 1.09 -13.34
N THR A 783 7.63 1.65 -12.17
CA THR A 783 8.82 1.31 -11.39
C THR A 783 8.48 0.87 -9.97
N GLY A 784 9.40 0.12 -9.38
CA GLY A 784 9.51 -0.10 -7.94
C GLY A 784 10.98 -0.33 -7.56
N GLN A 785 11.27 -0.28 -6.26
CA GLN A 785 12.59 -0.54 -5.71
C GLN A 785 12.45 -1.52 -4.52
N VAL A 786 13.51 -2.25 -4.22
CA VAL A 786 13.65 -3.09 -3.02
C VAL A 786 15.05 -2.83 -2.45
N SER A 787 15.12 -2.33 -1.22
CA SER A 787 16.40 -2.19 -0.51
C SER A 787 17.03 -3.57 -0.28
N LEU A 788 18.30 -3.72 -0.64
CA LEU A 788 19.06 -4.96 -0.45
C LEU A 788 19.95 -4.91 0.80
N THR A 789 20.32 -3.72 1.26
CA THR A 789 21.27 -3.52 2.37
C THR A 789 20.80 -4.12 3.68
N THR A 790 19.49 -4.19 3.93
CA THR A 790 18.94 -4.86 5.12
C THR A 790 19.36 -6.32 5.17
N ALA A 791 19.23 -7.05 4.06
CA ALA A 791 19.61 -8.45 3.93
C ALA A 791 21.13 -8.64 3.80
N LEU A 792 21.82 -7.78 3.04
CA LEU A 792 23.29 -7.82 2.96
C LEU A 792 23.94 -7.59 4.33
N LEU A 793 23.33 -6.81 5.23
CA LEU A 793 23.77 -6.69 6.61
C LEU A 793 23.56 -7.97 7.43
N ASP A 794 22.53 -8.79 7.16
CA ASP A 794 22.42 -10.11 7.78
C ASP A 794 23.62 -11.00 7.39
N ASP A 795 24.00 -10.97 6.11
CA ASP A 795 25.11 -11.77 5.58
C ASP A 795 26.50 -11.25 6.00
N VAL A 796 26.66 -9.95 6.21
CA VAL A 796 27.91 -9.34 6.70
C VAL A 796 28.07 -9.51 8.22
N GLU A 797 26.97 -9.53 8.97
CA GLU A 797 26.97 -9.71 10.43
C GLU A 797 27.14 -11.18 10.86
N ASP A 798 26.72 -12.15 10.03
CA ASP A 798 27.09 -13.56 10.15
C ASP A 798 27.98 -14.03 8.98
N PRO A 799 29.32 -14.03 9.15
CA PRO A 799 30.26 -14.47 8.11
C PRO A 799 30.06 -15.92 7.61
N ALA A 800 29.26 -16.74 8.28
CA ALA A 800 28.86 -18.05 7.77
C ALA A 800 28.06 -17.97 6.44
N ASN A 801 27.41 -16.82 6.17
CA ASN A 801 26.64 -16.57 4.95
C ASN A 801 27.51 -16.13 3.75
N GLY A 802 28.82 -15.96 3.95
CA GLY A 802 29.79 -15.83 2.87
C GLY A 802 30.02 -14.43 2.29
N LEU A 803 29.51 -13.38 2.94
CA LEU A 803 29.83 -11.97 2.63
C LEU A 803 30.62 -11.37 3.79
N ASN A 804 31.75 -10.70 3.52
CA ASN A 804 32.54 -10.07 4.60
C ASN A 804 32.34 -8.56 4.70
N SER A 805 31.93 -7.87 3.64
CA SER A 805 31.81 -6.41 3.66
C SER A 805 30.70 -5.92 2.76
N LEU A 806 30.26 -4.68 3.02
CA LEU A 806 29.43 -3.92 2.07
C LEU A 806 30.28 -3.25 0.97
N ILE A 807 31.58 -3.52 0.90
CA ILE A 807 32.46 -2.92 -0.10
C ILE A 807 32.14 -3.51 -1.49
N PRO A 808 32.01 -2.70 -2.56
CA PRO A 808 31.57 -3.17 -3.88
C PRO A 808 32.39 -4.34 -4.45
N GLU A 809 33.70 -4.37 -4.19
CA GLU A 809 34.61 -5.44 -4.60
C GLU A 809 34.22 -6.83 -4.06
N GLU A 810 33.49 -6.91 -2.93
CA GLU A 810 32.93 -8.15 -2.41
C GLU A 810 31.43 -8.30 -2.71
N VAL A 811 30.65 -7.22 -2.62
CA VAL A 811 29.19 -7.27 -2.84
C VAL A 811 28.83 -7.58 -4.29
N ILE A 812 29.56 -7.05 -5.29
CA ILE A 812 29.29 -7.32 -6.71
C ILE A 812 29.39 -8.83 -7.03
N PRO A 813 30.51 -9.53 -6.76
CA PRO A 813 30.60 -10.97 -7.02
C PRO A 813 29.71 -11.81 -6.10
N TYR A 814 29.28 -11.30 -4.94
CA TYR A 814 28.27 -11.93 -4.10
C TYR A 814 26.89 -11.88 -4.75
N LEU A 815 26.38 -10.69 -5.09
CA LEU A 815 25.07 -10.50 -5.73
C LEU A 815 25.00 -11.20 -7.10
N GLN A 816 26.09 -11.26 -7.87
CA GLN A 816 26.13 -12.04 -9.11
C GLN A 816 25.75 -13.52 -8.91
N ARG A 817 26.09 -14.11 -7.75
CA ARG A 817 25.76 -15.50 -7.39
C ARG A 817 24.43 -15.63 -6.66
N HIS A 818 24.18 -14.74 -5.69
CA HIS A 818 23.12 -14.92 -4.68
C HIS A 818 21.88 -14.05 -4.90
N LEU A 819 21.95 -12.95 -5.67
CA LEU A 819 20.76 -12.18 -6.03
C LEU A 819 19.94 -12.98 -7.05
N HIS A 820 18.67 -13.22 -6.77
CA HIS A 820 17.74 -13.84 -7.70
C HIS A 820 16.45 -13.03 -7.79
N TRP A 821 15.79 -13.10 -8.96
CA TRP A 821 14.43 -12.63 -9.11
C TRP A 821 13.57 -13.68 -9.81
N ARG A 822 12.30 -13.75 -9.41
CA ARG A 822 11.29 -14.62 -9.99
C ARG A 822 9.95 -13.89 -10.04
N ILE A 823 9.01 -14.42 -10.81
CA ILE A 823 7.73 -13.77 -11.06
C ILE A 823 6.63 -14.78 -10.79
N THR A 824 5.56 -14.39 -10.10
CA THR A 824 4.37 -15.23 -9.94
C THR A 824 3.07 -14.56 -10.39
N ASP A 825 2.13 -15.39 -10.85
CA ASP A 825 0.72 -15.02 -10.92
C ASP A 825 0.10 -14.91 -9.50
N PRO A 826 -1.13 -14.39 -9.35
CA PRO A 826 -1.76 -14.29 -8.04
C PRO A 826 -2.08 -15.64 -7.37
N ASN A 827 -1.91 -16.78 -8.04
CA ASN A 827 -2.04 -18.14 -7.48
C ASN A 827 -0.69 -18.74 -7.05
N GLY A 828 0.42 -18.00 -7.14
CA GLY A 828 1.75 -18.49 -6.80
C GLY A 828 2.36 -19.45 -7.85
N ARG A 829 2.03 -19.28 -9.14
CA ARG A 829 2.65 -20.02 -10.26
C ARG A 829 3.77 -19.22 -10.90
N GLU A 830 4.89 -19.84 -11.25
CA GLU A 830 5.98 -19.14 -11.95
C GLU A 830 5.50 -18.61 -13.31
N ILE A 831 5.70 -17.32 -13.54
CA ILE A 831 5.65 -16.70 -14.86
C ILE A 831 7.09 -16.64 -15.40
N PRO A 832 7.39 -17.26 -16.55
CA PRO A 832 8.72 -17.17 -17.17
C PRO A 832 9.11 -15.71 -17.44
N ARG A 833 10.33 -15.34 -17.04
CA ARG A 833 10.83 -13.94 -17.06
C ARG A 833 10.91 -13.34 -18.46
N ASP A 834 11.02 -14.17 -19.49
CA ASP A 834 11.02 -13.82 -20.90
C ASP A 834 9.63 -13.46 -21.46
N LEU A 835 8.55 -13.74 -20.73
CA LEU A 835 7.21 -13.25 -21.08
C LEU A 835 7.01 -11.76 -20.72
N LEU A 836 7.70 -11.25 -19.69
CA LEU A 836 7.73 -9.82 -19.39
C LEU A 836 8.85 -9.16 -20.20
N ARG A 837 8.54 -8.86 -21.46
CA ARG A 837 9.50 -8.39 -22.47
C ARG A 837 10.15 -7.06 -22.12
N THR A 838 9.50 -6.21 -21.34
CA THR A 838 9.99 -4.89 -20.97
C THR A 838 10.61 -4.84 -19.57
N LEU A 839 10.64 -5.98 -18.87
CA LEU A 839 11.24 -6.11 -17.55
C LEU A 839 12.74 -5.80 -17.58
N LYS A 840 13.15 -4.86 -16.72
CA LYS A 840 14.53 -4.52 -16.43
C LYS A 840 14.73 -4.45 -14.91
N ILE A 841 15.52 -5.39 -14.40
CA ILE A 841 16.09 -5.40 -13.05
C ILE A 841 17.51 -4.83 -13.15
N SER A 842 17.84 -3.82 -12.35
CA SER A 842 19.20 -3.29 -12.20
C SER A 842 19.55 -3.18 -10.72
N VAL A 843 20.83 -3.34 -10.36
CA VAL A 843 21.30 -3.03 -9.01
C VAL A 843 21.95 -1.66 -9.03
N VAL A 844 21.64 -0.83 -8.03
CA VAL A 844 22.31 0.45 -7.79
C VAL A 844 23.09 0.39 -6.48
N GLU A 845 24.19 1.14 -6.42
CA GLU A 845 25.01 1.34 -5.24
C GLU A 845 25.31 2.83 -5.06
N CYS A 846 25.34 3.29 -3.83
CA CYS A 846 25.82 4.63 -3.49
C CYS A 846 26.48 4.66 -2.10
N SER A 847 27.23 5.72 -1.82
CA SER A 847 27.64 6.04 -0.46
C SER A 847 26.46 6.60 0.33
N ALA A 848 26.27 6.12 1.55
CA ALA A 848 25.23 6.57 2.47
C ALA A 848 25.88 7.07 3.76
N THR A 849 25.73 8.36 4.04
CA THR A 849 26.32 9.01 5.22
C THR A 849 25.24 9.30 6.25
N LEU A 850 25.44 8.81 7.47
CA LEU A 850 24.51 9.01 8.57
C LEU A 850 24.53 10.48 9.04
N PRO A 851 23.36 11.08 9.32
CA PRO A 851 23.29 12.43 9.87
C PRO A 851 23.93 12.49 11.26
N THR A 852 24.56 13.64 11.52
CA THR A 852 25.16 13.98 12.83
C THR A 852 24.22 14.79 13.70
N GLN A 853 23.18 15.40 13.12
CA GLN A 853 22.14 16.15 13.82
C GLN A 853 20.81 15.39 13.78
N PRO A 854 19.93 15.54 14.79
CA PRO A 854 18.53 15.12 14.71
C PRO A 854 17.76 15.90 13.64
N GLY A 855 16.71 15.30 13.08
CA GLY A 855 15.85 15.93 12.08
C GLY A 855 16.39 15.93 10.65
N GLU A 856 17.40 15.11 10.37
CA GLU A 856 18.00 14.93 9.06
C GLU A 856 17.88 13.46 8.61
N PHE A 857 17.71 13.24 7.31
CA PHE A 857 17.78 11.89 6.72
C PHE A 857 19.24 11.51 6.38
N ILE A 858 19.46 10.24 6.07
CA ILE A 858 20.72 9.77 5.48
C ILE A 858 21.01 10.55 4.19
N HIS A 859 22.24 11.04 4.07
CA HIS A 859 22.72 11.66 2.84
C HIS A 859 23.23 10.57 1.90
N TYR A 860 22.45 10.24 0.88
CA TYR A 860 22.87 9.36 -0.22
C TYR A 860 23.65 10.14 -1.28
N GLY A 861 24.79 9.58 -1.71
CA GLY A 861 25.60 10.10 -2.80
C GLY A 861 25.07 9.73 -4.19
N ASP A 862 25.88 9.99 -5.21
CA ASP A 862 25.57 9.64 -6.59
C ASP A 862 25.36 8.12 -6.72
N HIS A 863 24.26 7.74 -7.38
CA HIS A 863 23.90 6.33 -7.55
C HIS A 863 24.61 5.75 -8.78
N ARG A 864 25.54 4.84 -8.53
CA ARG A 864 26.25 4.05 -9.55
C ARG A 864 25.46 2.80 -9.86
N VAL A 865 25.20 2.56 -11.14
CA VAL A 865 24.49 1.35 -11.58
C VAL A 865 25.49 0.23 -11.81
N LEU A 866 25.19 -0.93 -11.24
CA LEU A 866 26.03 -2.12 -11.25
C LEU A 866 25.53 -3.12 -12.30
N ASP A 867 25.49 -2.71 -13.58
CA ASP A 867 24.96 -3.51 -14.70
C ASP A 867 25.53 -4.94 -14.73
N ILE A 868 26.81 -5.11 -14.36
CA ILE A 868 27.51 -6.40 -14.28
C ILE A 868 26.87 -7.44 -13.33
N VAL A 869 26.00 -7.01 -12.40
CA VAL A 869 25.25 -7.91 -11.50
C VAL A 869 24.05 -8.54 -12.20
N THR A 870 23.47 -7.85 -13.18
CA THR A 870 22.21 -8.20 -13.85
C THR A 870 22.34 -8.54 -15.33
N GLU A 871 23.40 -8.08 -15.99
CA GLU A 871 23.64 -8.24 -17.41
C GLU A 871 23.69 -9.72 -17.84
N GLY A 872 23.14 -10.02 -19.03
CA GLY A 872 23.05 -11.38 -19.56
C GLY A 872 22.02 -12.30 -18.88
N ARG A 873 21.34 -11.85 -17.81
CA ARG A 873 20.32 -12.63 -17.09
C ARG A 873 18.90 -12.26 -17.59
N PRO A 874 17.93 -13.20 -17.66
CA PRO A 874 16.58 -12.90 -18.15
C PRO A 874 15.86 -11.83 -17.33
N GLY A 875 15.41 -10.76 -17.99
CA GLY A 875 14.83 -9.57 -17.34
C GLY A 875 15.85 -8.66 -16.64
N GLY A 876 17.16 -8.94 -16.74
CA GLY A 876 18.21 -8.07 -16.24
C GLY A 876 18.49 -6.90 -17.18
N LYS A 877 18.91 -5.77 -16.61
CA LYS A 877 19.46 -4.64 -17.34
C LYS A 877 20.91 -4.93 -17.77
N ALA A 878 21.22 -4.55 -19.00
CA ALA A 878 22.55 -4.52 -19.59
C ALA A 878 23.05 -3.07 -19.75
N ALA A 879 24.35 -2.88 -19.96
CA ALA A 879 24.92 -1.57 -20.25
C ALA A 879 24.36 -0.97 -21.55
N SER A 880 24.01 -1.82 -22.52
CA SER A 880 23.42 -1.44 -23.82
C SER A 880 21.97 -0.92 -23.75
N ASP A 881 21.27 -1.11 -22.63
CA ASP A 881 19.86 -0.68 -22.48
C ASP A 881 19.71 0.84 -22.27
N GLY A 882 20.80 1.54 -21.94
CA GLY A 882 20.81 2.99 -21.71
C GLY A 882 20.25 3.46 -20.35
N TYR A 883 20.24 4.79 -20.19
CA TYR A 883 19.68 5.61 -19.10
C TYR A 883 19.27 6.99 -19.63
#